data_AF-A0A7C6D8E2-F1
#
_entry.id   AF-A0A7C6D8E2-F1
#
_cell.length_a   1.000
_cell.length_b   1.000
_cell.length_c   1.000
_cell.angle_alpha   90.00
_cell.angle_beta   90.00
_cell.angle_gamma   90.00
#
_symmetry.space_group_name_H-M   'P 1'
#
loop_
_entity.id
_entity.type
_entity.pdbx_description
1 polymer ?
#
loop_
_entity_poly.entity_id
_entity_poly.type
_entity_poly.pdbx_seq_one_letter_code
_entity_poly.pdbx_strand_id
1 'polypeptide(L)'
;MLTPGLYEQVISKALGQAIDGDSKHYIETLPIDAAEASKILSRYITEILEKSLDDVKDQGGDLRAQVDVANRIVQILADATGNTEVDLLSVDARAEQLMALINKQNSIYAIQDKPKIPRPETSIARSSLFTGAIHEPQMFSELKKEIASADRIDMLVSFIKWSGLRLIIDDLRAFTERGGELRIITTSYMGATDVKAIEELHRLPSARIKVSYDTKRTRLHAKTYVFYRESGFTTAYVGSSNLSNAAISSGLEWNVKVTRKDLPETIDKIAATFESYWNSSEFEYYAEDQRERLARALKAERYHEANNAEAFTLDIAPYAFQQEILDRLEAEREVRGFYRNLIVAATGTGKTVISALDYKRFRKQNPGKPCRLLFVAHREEILKQSLYTFRAVLKDPNFGEIFVGVYRPDTIDHLFLSIQTFRSQDFARKTSADFYDYIVVDEFHHAAAPSYQKLLEYYQPCILLGLTATPERMDGKSVLSYFGDRIAAEIRLPEAIERKLLCPFQYFGVTDTVDLDDLKWSVGGYDKGELSRIYTLSGIIAKRRADQIVSSLFKYITDIDEVKGLGFCVSIEHANFMCDFFQERGIPSLCLTGQSPDDERRTAKQRLVNGEVRFIFVVDIYNEGVDIPEVNTVLFLRPTESLTIFLQQLGRGLRLAEDKECLTVLDFIGQANKRYNFEDKFAALLSNTNHSVTREIKNGFISAPKGCYIQLEKKAAAHILENIRASYGNTAGLISRIASFEEDTGKTLRFSEFLEHYHIEPRAIYKFSSFSRLSARADVIPEFDEPLEEILTKAFPRFATIDSRRLIAFLLRGLSEDITPTSDAELRMLQMFQYTLYQKSAENCGFTTPLDGLRRVRENPVLCAELRALLTYNYNRIDFIDEPVDLGFDCPLDLHCTYTRDQILLALDFDKPSTVREGVKWLPEKNLDIFFITLNKSEKDYSPT
;
A
#
# COMPACT_ATOMS: atom_id res chain seq x y z
N MET A 1 3.93 35.13 31.15
CA MET A 1 5.12 35.27 32.02
C MET A 1 6.32 34.77 31.24
N LEU A 2 7.44 35.48 31.29
CA LEU A 2 8.67 35.04 30.65
C LEU A 2 9.25 33.83 31.41
N THR A 3 9.65 32.80 30.67
CA THR A 3 10.28 31.60 31.23
C THR A 3 11.80 31.75 31.21
N PRO A 4 12.55 31.28 32.22
CA PRO A 4 14.02 31.30 32.16
C PRO A 4 14.53 30.50 30.94
N GLY A 5 15.43 31.10 30.13
CA GLY A 5 15.95 30.48 28.91
C GLY A 5 16.74 31.47 28.03
N LEU A 6 17.21 30.99 26.87
CA LEU A 6 17.85 31.83 25.85
C LEU A 6 16.79 32.46 24.94
N TYR A 7 16.97 33.74 24.63
CA TYR A 7 16.09 34.49 23.74
C TYR A 7 16.91 35.19 22.66
N GLU A 8 16.45 35.10 21.42
CA GLU A 8 16.99 35.82 20.27
C GLU A 8 15.84 36.47 19.50
N GLN A 9 15.22 37.49 20.11
CA GLN A 9 14.04 38.17 19.57
C GLN A 9 14.10 39.68 19.82
N VAL A 10 13.40 40.44 18.99
CA VAL A 10 13.26 41.90 19.15
C VAL A 10 12.47 42.22 20.42
N ILE A 11 12.97 43.15 21.23
CA ILE A 11 12.25 43.64 22.40
C ILE A 11 11.08 44.53 21.94
N SER A 12 9.89 43.94 21.86
CA SER A 12 8.65 44.67 21.60
C SER A 12 8.24 45.56 22.78
N LYS A 13 7.31 46.51 22.58
CA LYS A 13 6.78 47.34 23.68
C LYS A 13 6.20 46.51 24.83
N ALA A 14 5.49 45.43 24.51
CA ALA A 14 4.93 44.54 25.51
C ALA A 14 6.01 43.73 26.25
N LEU A 15 7.03 43.26 25.51
CA LEU A 15 8.16 42.52 26.10
C LEU A 15 9.03 43.43 26.97
N GLY A 16 9.28 44.67 26.54
CA GLY A 16 9.98 45.69 27.33
C GLY A 16 9.28 45.95 28.67
N GLN A 17 7.95 46.14 28.65
CA GLN A 17 7.18 46.29 29.90
C GLN A 17 7.26 45.06 30.81
N ALA A 18 7.29 43.85 30.24
CA ALA A 18 7.43 42.62 31.01
C ALA A 18 8.84 42.44 31.61
N ILE A 19 9.88 42.87 30.88
CA ILE A 19 11.28 42.88 31.30
C ILE A 19 11.51 43.90 32.42
N ASP A 20 11.03 45.13 32.22
CA ASP A 20 11.19 46.24 33.19
C ASP A 20 10.51 45.94 34.54
N GLY A 21 9.47 45.09 34.53
CA GLY A 21 8.76 44.63 35.72
C GLY A 21 9.32 43.36 36.38
N ASP A 22 10.33 42.70 35.78
CA ASP A 22 10.90 41.45 36.29
C ASP A 22 12.17 41.70 37.10
N SER A 23 12.02 41.71 38.43
CA SER A 23 13.13 41.89 39.37
C SER A 23 13.74 40.57 39.85
N LYS A 24 13.25 39.42 39.38
CA LYS A 24 13.64 38.09 39.88
C LYS A 24 14.67 37.39 38.99
N HIS A 25 14.75 37.76 37.71
CA HIS A 25 15.65 37.16 36.74
C HIS A 25 16.75 38.12 36.30
N TYR A 26 17.92 37.58 35.94
CA TYR A 26 18.97 38.34 35.28
C TYR A 26 18.65 38.46 33.79
N ILE A 27 18.75 39.68 33.24
CA ILE A 27 18.32 39.99 31.88
C ILE A 27 19.53 40.54 31.11
N GLU A 28 19.95 39.80 30.09
CA GLU A 28 21.03 40.20 29.18
C GLU A 28 20.41 40.70 27.86
N THR A 29 20.83 41.88 27.41
CA THR A 29 20.38 42.46 26.14
C THR A 29 21.57 42.98 25.33
N LEU A 30 21.45 42.92 24.00
CA LEU A 30 22.44 43.45 23.06
C LEU A 30 21.73 44.41 22.07
N PRO A 31 22.41 45.48 21.62
CA PRO A 31 21.87 46.31 20.55
C PRO A 31 21.77 45.50 19.25
N ILE A 32 20.76 45.80 18.43
CA ILE A 32 20.62 45.19 17.10
C ILE A 32 21.83 45.59 16.24
N ASP A 33 22.52 44.62 15.66
CA ASP A 33 23.64 44.87 14.75
C ASP A 33 23.15 45.63 13.51
N ALA A 34 23.79 46.75 13.18
CA ALA A 34 23.45 47.58 12.03
C ALA A 34 23.53 46.82 10.69
N ALA A 35 24.44 45.84 10.57
CA ALA A 35 24.59 45.02 9.37
C ALA A 35 23.46 43.99 9.21
N GLU A 36 22.85 43.53 10.31
CA GLU A 36 21.78 42.53 10.32
C GLU A 36 20.38 43.12 10.60
N ALA A 37 20.31 44.42 10.90
CA ALA A 37 19.10 45.09 11.36
C ALA A 37 17.91 44.89 10.41
N SER A 38 18.12 44.96 9.10
CA SER A 38 17.05 44.76 8.11
C SER A 38 16.46 43.35 8.18
N LYS A 39 17.28 42.31 8.37
CA LYS A 39 16.87 40.90 8.48
C LYS A 39 16.15 40.62 9.79
N ILE A 40 16.68 41.12 10.90
CA ILE A 40 16.09 40.95 12.25
C ILE A 40 14.71 41.64 12.32
N LEU A 41 14.63 42.89 11.85
CA LEU A 41 13.38 43.66 11.90
C LEU A 41 12.35 43.16 10.89
N SER A 42 12.75 42.74 9.69
CA SER A 42 11.81 42.17 8.71
C SER A 42 11.17 40.88 9.23
N ARG A 43 11.94 39.97 9.83
CA ARG A 43 11.41 38.74 10.43
C ARG A 43 10.41 39.03 11.55
N TYR A 44 10.73 39.98 12.43
CA TYR A 44 9.81 40.43 13.47
C TYR A 44 8.49 41.01 12.89
N ILE A 45 8.58 41.81 11.82
CA ILE A 45 7.40 42.35 11.14
C ILE A 45 6.60 41.23 10.46
N THR A 46 7.23 40.23 9.84
CA THR A 46 6.54 39.09 9.23
C THR A 46 5.64 38.36 10.23
N GLU A 47 6.11 38.12 11.46
CA GLU A 47 5.32 37.49 12.52
C GLU A 47 4.07 38.32 12.87
N ILE A 48 4.19 39.65 12.91
CA ILE A 48 3.06 40.55 13.15
C ILE A 48 2.08 40.53 11.97
N LEU A 49 2.60 40.53 10.74
CA LEU A 49 1.78 40.55 9.53
C LEU A 49 0.97 39.28 9.37
N GLU A 50 1.58 38.11 9.59
CA GLU A 50 0.90 36.82 9.52
C GLU A 50 -0.27 36.78 10.51
N LYS A 51 0.00 37.12 11.78
CA LYS A 51 -1.04 37.22 12.81
C LYS A 51 -2.15 38.21 12.45
N SER A 52 -1.79 39.38 11.92
CA SER A 52 -2.78 40.41 11.56
C SER A 52 -3.65 39.99 10.37
N LEU A 53 -3.09 39.26 9.40
CA LEU A 53 -3.84 38.71 8.27
C LEU A 53 -4.75 37.56 8.69
N ASP A 54 -4.33 36.73 9.64
CA ASP A 54 -5.19 35.70 10.25
C ASP A 54 -6.32 36.35 11.06
N ASP A 55 -6.04 37.39 11.85
CA ASP A 55 -7.06 38.14 12.59
C ASP A 55 -8.12 38.76 11.65
N VAL A 56 -7.74 39.26 10.47
CA VAL A 56 -8.68 39.79 9.45
C VAL A 56 -9.64 38.69 8.98
N LYS A 57 -9.14 37.48 8.79
CA LYS A 57 -9.95 36.32 8.39
C LYS A 57 -10.86 35.86 9.53
N ASP A 58 -10.34 35.81 10.76
CA ASP A 58 -11.11 35.42 11.94
C ASP A 58 -12.23 36.43 12.27
N GLN A 59 -12.07 37.68 11.86
CA GLN A 59 -13.09 38.73 11.93
C GLN A 59 -14.08 38.72 10.76
N GLY A 60 -14.05 37.69 9.91
CA GLY A 60 -14.99 37.51 8.80
C GLY A 60 -14.57 38.15 7.47
N GLY A 61 -13.33 38.63 7.35
CA GLY A 61 -12.77 39.13 6.10
C GLY A 61 -12.51 38.00 5.09
N ASP A 62 -12.80 38.26 3.82
CA ASP A 62 -12.46 37.34 2.73
C ASP A 62 -11.02 37.53 2.24
N LEU A 63 -10.57 36.69 1.28
CA LEU A 63 -9.23 36.80 0.69
C LEU A 63 -8.96 38.20 0.12
N ARG A 64 -10.00 38.87 -0.40
CA ARG A 64 -9.87 40.22 -0.94
C ARG A 64 -9.55 41.24 0.15
N ALA A 65 -10.18 41.15 1.31
CA ALA A 65 -9.84 41.97 2.47
C ALA A 65 -8.38 41.76 2.91
N GLN A 66 -7.88 40.53 2.88
CA GLN A 66 -6.46 40.24 3.15
C GLN A 66 -5.52 40.84 2.10
N VAL A 67 -5.88 40.74 0.81
CA VAL A 67 -5.14 41.37 -0.30
C VAL A 67 -5.12 42.90 -0.18
N ASP A 68 -6.24 43.52 0.18
CA ASP A 68 -6.33 44.96 0.38
C ASP A 68 -5.42 45.42 1.53
N VAL A 69 -5.35 44.66 2.62
CA VAL A 69 -4.41 44.92 3.73
C VAL A 69 -2.96 44.77 3.27
N ALA A 70 -2.63 43.70 2.53
CA ALA A 70 -1.30 43.50 1.98
C ALA A 70 -0.87 44.66 1.06
N ASN A 71 -1.76 45.08 0.14
CA ASN A 71 -1.48 46.18 -0.79
C ASN A 71 -1.36 47.54 -0.09
N ARG A 72 -2.12 47.78 0.99
CA ARG A 72 -1.93 48.98 1.83
C ARG A 72 -0.54 49.01 2.47
N ILE A 73 -0.03 47.87 2.91
CA ILE A 73 1.34 47.78 3.47
C ILE A 73 2.37 48.06 2.37
N VAL A 74 2.19 47.50 1.18
CA VAL A 74 3.06 47.79 0.02
C VAL A 74 3.09 49.29 -0.28
N GLN A 75 1.92 49.96 -0.27
CA GLN A 75 1.84 51.40 -0.47
C GLN A 75 2.59 52.19 0.62
N ILE A 76 2.41 51.83 1.90
CA ILE A 76 3.13 52.47 3.01
C ILE A 76 4.65 52.32 2.83
N LEU A 77 5.12 51.16 2.36
CA LEU A 77 6.54 50.94 2.09
C LEU A 77 7.03 51.75 0.89
N ALA A 78 6.24 51.86 -0.18
CA ALA A 78 6.56 52.69 -1.35
C ALA A 78 6.71 54.16 -0.94
N ASP A 79 5.77 54.67 -0.14
CA ASP A 79 5.78 56.05 0.36
C ASP A 79 6.97 56.30 1.30
N ALA A 80 7.26 55.36 2.20
CA ALA A 80 8.33 55.49 3.19
C ALA A 80 9.75 55.38 2.58
N THR A 81 9.90 54.58 1.53
CA THR A 81 11.19 54.39 0.84
C THR A 81 11.40 55.38 -0.32
N GLY A 82 10.33 56.06 -0.77
CA GLY A 82 10.34 56.89 -1.96
C GLY A 82 10.54 56.11 -3.27
N ASN A 83 10.47 54.77 -3.22
CA ASN A 83 10.69 53.91 -4.37
C ASN A 83 9.34 53.52 -4.99
N THR A 84 8.98 54.19 -6.08
CA THR A 84 7.75 53.95 -6.82
C THR A 84 7.67 52.57 -7.47
N GLU A 85 8.78 51.84 -7.59
CA GLU A 85 8.78 50.46 -8.11
C GLU A 85 8.20 49.46 -7.11
N VAL A 86 8.14 49.81 -5.81
CA VAL A 86 7.55 48.96 -4.76
C VAL A 86 6.05 48.80 -4.99
N ASP A 87 5.37 49.81 -5.54
CA ASP A 87 3.94 49.74 -5.86
C ASP A 87 3.61 48.66 -6.91
N LEU A 88 4.56 48.37 -7.82
CA LEU A 88 4.44 47.28 -8.80
C LEU A 88 4.47 45.88 -8.17
N LEU A 89 4.85 45.77 -6.90
CA LEU A 89 4.84 44.52 -6.12
C LEU A 89 3.51 44.26 -5.41
N SER A 90 2.52 45.15 -5.57
CA SER A 90 1.17 44.95 -5.08
C SER A 90 0.58 43.66 -5.64
N VAL A 91 -0.15 42.93 -4.79
CA VAL A 91 -0.87 41.71 -5.16
C VAL A 91 -1.96 42.06 -6.17
N ASP A 92 -1.94 41.35 -7.30
CA ASP A 92 -2.92 41.47 -8.38
C ASP A 92 -4.34 41.13 -7.89
N ALA A 93 -5.35 41.79 -8.46
CA ALA A 93 -6.76 41.59 -8.10
C ALA A 93 -7.25 40.14 -8.23
N ARG A 94 -6.58 39.30 -9.03
CA ARG A 94 -6.86 37.87 -9.14
C ARG A 94 -6.52 37.08 -7.88
N ALA A 95 -5.58 37.55 -7.05
CA ALA A 95 -5.10 36.87 -5.85
C ALA A 95 -4.63 35.43 -6.09
N GLU A 96 -4.04 35.17 -7.27
CA GLU A 96 -3.60 33.84 -7.69
C GLU A 96 -2.10 33.61 -7.43
N GLN A 97 -1.72 32.36 -7.16
CA GLN A 97 -0.32 31.96 -7.10
C GLN A 97 0.15 31.41 -8.46
N LEU A 98 1.27 31.92 -8.97
CA LEU A 98 1.90 31.36 -10.17
C LEU A 98 2.54 30.00 -9.84
N MET A 99 1.91 28.92 -10.28
CA MET A 99 2.35 27.56 -9.96
C MET A 99 3.34 26.97 -10.96
N ALA A 100 3.30 27.42 -12.22
CA ALA A 100 4.21 27.01 -13.29
C ALA A 100 4.09 27.94 -14.49
N LEU A 101 5.18 28.06 -15.25
CA LEU A 101 5.23 28.72 -16.55
C LEU A 101 5.92 27.77 -17.52
N ILE A 102 5.20 27.33 -18.56
CA ILE A 102 5.71 26.34 -19.52
C ILE A 102 5.48 26.83 -20.94
N ASN A 103 6.47 26.60 -21.81
CA ASN A 103 6.31 26.84 -23.22
C ASN A 103 5.31 25.84 -23.84
N LYS A 104 4.20 26.35 -24.37
CA LYS A 104 3.20 25.53 -25.06
C LYS A 104 3.66 25.09 -26.45
N GLN A 105 4.52 25.85 -27.13
CA GLN A 105 4.95 25.53 -28.48
C GLN A 105 5.92 24.33 -28.49
N ASN A 106 5.79 23.44 -29.48
CA ASN A 106 6.62 22.25 -29.66
C ASN A 106 6.71 21.32 -28.42
N SER A 107 5.71 21.36 -27.54
CA SER A 107 5.64 20.50 -26.35
C SER A 107 4.38 19.64 -26.38
N ILE A 108 4.38 18.56 -25.60
CA ILE A 108 3.18 17.73 -25.38
C ILE A 108 2.01 18.53 -24.76
N TYR A 109 2.31 19.67 -24.14
CA TYR A 109 1.32 20.54 -23.52
C TYR A 109 0.58 21.41 -24.53
N ALA A 110 1.03 21.49 -25.79
CA ALA A 110 0.31 22.20 -26.86
C ALA A 110 -1.03 21.53 -27.22
N ILE A 111 -1.11 20.22 -27.02
CA ILE A 111 -2.25 19.36 -27.40
C ILE A 111 -3.11 18.94 -26.20
N GLN A 112 -2.80 19.43 -25.00
CA GLN A 112 -3.53 19.10 -23.77
C GLN A 112 -4.30 20.34 -23.28
N ASP A 113 -5.62 20.20 -23.09
CA ASP A 113 -6.46 21.29 -22.55
C ASP A 113 -6.07 21.68 -21.12
N LYS A 114 -5.63 20.70 -20.32
CA LYS A 114 -5.15 20.88 -18.93
C LYS A 114 -3.90 20.03 -18.68
N PRO A 115 -2.70 20.56 -18.94
CA PRO A 115 -1.47 19.82 -18.75
C PRO A 115 -1.21 19.55 -17.26
N LYS A 116 -0.97 18.28 -16.90
CA LYS A 116 -0.52 17.92 -15.54
C LYS A 116 0.99 18.10 -15.46
N ILE A 117 1.40 19.07 -14.65
CA ILE A 117 2.81 19.43 -14.47
C ILE A 117 3.36 18.62 -13.29
N PRO A 118 4.45 17.86 -13.48
CA PRO A 118 5.07 17.11 -12.40
C PRO A 118 5.66 18.10 -11.39
N ARG A 119 5.11 18.12 -10.17
CA ARG A 119 5.56 18.94 -9.05
C ARG A 119 5.59 18.10 -7.77
N PRO A 120 6.60 18.27 -6.90
CA PRO A 120 6.65 17.62 -5.59
C PRO A 120 5.37 17.87 -4.78
N GLU A 121 5.00 16.93 -3.91
CA GLU A 121 3.85 17.05 -3.00
C GLU A 121 4.14 18.08 -1.93
N THR A 122 5.38 18.11 -1.45
CA THR A 122 5.85 19.16 -0.54
C THR A 122 6.15 20.46 -1.30
N SER A 123 5.97 21.60 -0.63
CA SER A 123 6.21 22.91 -1.24
C SER A 123 7.65 23.04 -1.74
N ILE A 124 7.83 23.69 -2.90
CA ILE A 124 9.15 24.10 -3.40
C ILE A 124 9.58 25.48 -2.89
N ALA A 125 8.72 26.12 -2.08
CA ALA A 125 8.94 27.45 -1.52
C ALA A 125 9.03 27.46 0.02
N ARG A 126 8.70 26.35 0.70
CA ARG A 126 8.79 26.19 2.15
C ARG A 126 9.59 24.93 2.46
N SER A 127 10.47 25.00 3.45
CA SER A 127 11.25 23.85 3.88
C SER A 127 10.36 22.80 4.57
N SER A 128 10.80 21.55 4.59
CA SER A 128 10.04 20.44 5.16
C SER A 128 10.97 19.37 5.73
N LEU A 129 10.53 18.67 6.77
CA LEU A 129 11.25 17.55 7.37
C LEU A 129 10.63 16.23 6.91
N PHE A 130 11.47 15.27 6.57
CA PHE A 130 11.12 13.90 6.23
C PHE A 130 11.73 13.00 7.30
N THR A 131 10.89 12.25 8.00
CA THR A 131 11.27 11.32 9.08
C THR A 131 10.95 9.86 8.76
N GLY A 132 10.25 9.64 7.64
CA GLY A 132 9.74 8.33 7.27
C GLY A 132 8.47 7.96 8.05
N ALA A 133 7.67 8.95 8.50
CA ALA A 133 6.39 8.72 9.18
C ALA A 133 5.33 8.12 8.24
N ILE A 134 4.25 7.53 8.78
CA ILE A 134 3.23 6.79 7.98
C ILE A 134 2.48 7.71 7.01
N HIS A 135 2.26 8.98 7.36
CA HIS A 135 1.51 9.94 6.57
C HIS A 135 2.39 10.92 5.76
N GLU A 136 3.71 10.71 5.75
CA GLU A 136 4.65 11.53 4.97
C GLU A 136 4.86 10.95 3.56
N PRO A 137 5.05 11.79 2.52
CA PRO A 137 5.38 11.32 1.19
C PRO A 137 6.75 10.62 1.20
N GLN A 138 6.84 9.48 0.51
CA GLN A 138 8.09 8.74 0.36
C GLN A 138 9.14 9.57 -0.39
N MET A 139 10.38 9.57 0.08
CA MET A 139 11.45 10.40 -0.46
C MET A 139 11.69 10.13 -1.96
N PHE A 140 11.64 8.88 -2.44
CA PHE A 140 11.87 8.61 -3.87
C PHE A 140 10.78 9.23 -4.75
N SER A 141 9.53 9.26 -4.28
CA SER A 141 8.40 9.86 -5.01
C SER A 141 8.61 11.37 -5.19
N GLU A 142 9.10 12.04 -4.15
CA GLU A 142 9.50 13.44 -4.20
C GLU A 142 10.67 13.65 -5.16
N LEU A 143 11.76 12.85 -5.03
CA LEU A 143 12.94 12.98 -5.89
C LEU A 143 12.58 12.84 -7.38
N LYS A 144 11.68 11.93 -7.76
CA LYS A 144 11.21 11.83 -9.15
C LYS A 144 10.60 13.13 -9.67
N LYS A 145 9.74 13.75 -8.87
CA LYS A 145 9.07 15.02 -9.21
C LYS A 145 10.05 16.19 -9.20
N GLU A 146 11.04 16.16 -8.31
CA GLU A 146 12.16 17.12 -8.28
C GLU A 146 13.01 17.00 -9.56
N ILE A 147 13.45 15.79 -9.94
CA ILE A 147 14.20 15.50 -11.18
C ILE A 147 13.41 15.96 -12.41
N ALA A 148 12.11 15.65 -12.47
CA ALA A 148 11.26 16.01 -13.59
C ALA A 148 11.11 17.53 -13.79
N SER A 149 11.33 18.33 -12.75
CA SER A 149 11.13 19.79 -12.76
C SER A 149 12.41 20.61 -12.59
N ALA A 150 13.58 19.96 -12.51
CA ALA A 150 14.88 20.62 -12.40
C ALA A 150 15.50 20.92 -13.77
N ASP A 151 16.40 21.91 -13.79
CA ASP A 151 17.23 22.29 -14.95
C ASP A 151 18.66 21.77 -14.79
N ARG A 152 19.17 21.73 -13.55
CA ARG A 152 20.46 21.12 -13.17
C ARG A 152 20.33 20.34 -11.88
N ILE A 153 21.06 19.22 -11.76
CA ILE A 153 21.05 18.38 -10.56
C ILE A 153 22.49 18.13 -10.09
N ASP A 154 22.72 18.40 -8.80
CA ASP A 154 23.96 18.04 -8.11
C ASP A 154 23.67 16.99 -7.03
N MET A 155 24.39 15.86 -7.07
CA MET A 155 24.30 14.81 -6.07
C MET A 155 25.64 14.62 -5.38
N LEU A 156 25.67 14.78 -4.06
CA LEU A 156 26.81 14.48 -3.20
C LEU A 156 26.39 13.36 -2.26
N VAL A 157 26.81 12.13 -2.57
CA VAL A 157 26.34 10.94 -1.84
C VAL A 157 27.49 10.01 -1.52
N SER A 158 27.59 9.58 -0.27
CA SER A 158 28.70 8.71 0.17
C SER A 158 28.70 7.35 -0.50
N PHE A 159 27.52 6.75 -0.74
CA PHE A 159 27.43 5.53 -1.54
C PHE A 159 26.16 5.47 -2.38
N ILE A 160 26.26 4.73 -3.48
CA ILE A 160 25.18 4.53 -4.45
C ILE A 160 24.98 3.04 -4.67
N LYS A 161 23.82 2.52 -4.25
CA LYS A 161 23.38 1.15 -4.50
C LYS A 161 22.49 1.10 -5.74
N TRP A 162 22.62 0.03 -6.52
CA TRP A 162 21.73 -0.21 -7.65
C TRP A 162 20.26 -0.35 -7.20
N SER A 163 20.03 -0.94 -6.02
CA SER A 163 18.70 -1.12 -5.42
C SER A 163 17.95 0.20 -5.22
N GLY A 164 18.66 1.30 -4.94
CA GLY A 164 18.09 2.64 -4.84
C GLY A 164 18.08 3.39 -6.17
N LEU A 165 19.17 3.34 -6.93
CA LEU A 165 19.28 4.06 -8.20
C LEU A 165 18.23 3.62 -9.23
N ARG A 166 17.95 2.31 -9.32
CA ARG A 166 16.98 1.78 -10.29
C ARG A 166 15.56 2.30 -10.08
N LEU A 167 15.26 2.87 -8.92
CA LEU A 167 13.97 3.52 -8.62
C LEU A 167 13.78 4.83 -9.40
N ILE A 168 14.87 5.54 -9.71
CA ILE A 168 14.86 6.90 -10.31
C ILE A 168 15.65 7.01 -11.62
N ILE A 169 16.28 5.93 -12.09
CA ILE A 169 17.17 5.95 -13.25
C ILE A 169 16.47 6.37 -14.54
N ASP A 170 15.22 5.95 -14.74
CA ASP A 170 14.44 6.34 -15.93
C ASP A 170 14.09 7.84 -15.90
N ASP A 171 13.84 8.40 -14.71
CA ASP A 171 13.59 9.84 -14.52
C ASP A 171 14.87 10.65 -14.78
N LEU A 172 16.03 10.18 -14.30
CA LEU A 172 17.33 10.78 -14.59
C LEU A 172 17.66 10.70 -16.08
N ARG A 173 17.36 9.57 -16.74
CA ARG A 173 17.53 9.43 -18.19
C ARG A 173 16.70 10.46 -18.94
N ALA A 174 15.41 10.57 -18.63
CA ALA A 174 14.53 11.57 -19.23
C ALA A 174 15.00 13.01 -18.97
N PHE A 175 15.55 13.30 -17.78
CA PHE A 175 16.17 14.59 -17.44
C PHE A 175 17.39 14.90 -18.30
N THR A 176 18.28 13.92 -18.47
CA THR A 176 19.49 14.09 -19.28
C THR A 176 19.22 14.17 -20.79
N GLU A 177 18.25 13.40 -21.30
CA GLU A 177 17.86 13.41 -22.71
C GLU A 177 17.25 14.75 -23.15
N ARG A 178 16.58 15.48 -22.24
CA ARG A 178 16.09 16.84 -22.51
C ARG A 178 17.17 17.93 -22.36
N GLY A 179 18.42 17.56 -22.12
CA GLY A 179 19.57 18.47 -22.03
C GLY A 179 19.92 18.93 -20.61
N GLY A 180 19.32 18.35 -19.57
CA GLY A 180 19.67 18.67 -18.18
C GLY A 180 21.08 18.22 -17.79
N GLU A 181 21.78 19.00 -16.96
CA GLU A 181 23.12 18.66 -16.47
C GLU A 181 23.05 17.91 -15.13
N LEU A 182 23.67 16.73 -15.06
CA LEU A 182 23.73 15.89 -13.87
C LEU A 182 25.18 15.77 -13.38
N ARG A 183 25.47 16.24 -12.16
CA ARG A 183 26.80 16.18 -11.54
C ARG A 183 26.75 15.34 -10.27
N ILE A 184 27.61 14.33 -10.17
CA ILE A 184 27.60 13.37 -9.07
C ILE A 184 29.00 13.27 -8.46
N ILE A 185 29.08 13.45 -7.14
CA ILE A 185 30.28 13.20 -6.33
C ILE A 185 29.98 12.00 -5.43
N THR A 186 30.86 11.00 -5.46
CA THR A 186 30.77 9.80 -4.62
C THR A 186 32.16 9.33 -4.18
N THR A 187 32.22 8.29 -3.36
CA THR A 187 33.47 7.72 -2.83
C THR A 187 33.44 6.19 -2.81
N SER A 188 34.61 5.56 -2.87
CA SER A 188 34.76 4.12 -2.63
C SER A 188 34.89 3.77 -1.14
N TYR A 189 34.93 4.78 -0.27
CA TYR A 189 34.94 4.66 1.17
C TYR A 189 33.73 3.82 1.65
N MET A 190 33.98 2.79 2.49
CA MET A 190 33.04 1.73 2.95
C MET A 190 32.71 0.59 1.98
N GLY A 191 33.17 0.60 0.72
CA GLY A 191 32.88 -0.52 -0.20
C GLY A 191 31.39 -0.74 -0.52
N ALA A 192 30.52 0.19 -0.12
CA ALA A 192 29.07 0.04 -0.19
C ALA A 192 28.49 0.37 -1.58
N THR A 193 29.15 1.22 -2.38
CA THR A 193 28.70 1.56 -3.74
C THR A 193 28.70 0.34 -4.66
N ASP A 194 27.68 0.19 -5.51
CA ASP A 194 27.63 -0.86 -6.52
C ASP A 194 28.24 -0.35 -7.84
N VAL A 195 29.18 -1.11 -8.41
CA VAL A 195 29.85 -0.75 -9.68
C VAL A 195 28.83 -0.50 -10.79
N LYS A 196 27.83 -1.38 -10.91
CA LYS A 196 26.74 -1.25 -11.88
C LYS A 196 26.05 0.10 -11.81
N ALA A 197 25.84 0.63 -10.61
CA ALA A 197 25.13 1.89 -10.44
C ALA A 197 25.93 3.07 -11.01
N ILE A 198 27.26 3.06 -10.86
CA ILE A 198 28.15 4.06 -11.47
C ILE A 198 28.18 3.91 -13.00
N GLU A 199 28.23 2.68 -13.52
CA GLU A 199 28.20 2.42 -14.96
C GLU A 199 26.90 2.92 -15.62
N GLU A 200 25.75 2.64 -15.00
CA GLU A 200 24.45 3.08 -15.51
C GLU A 200 24.28 4.60 -15.45
N LEU A 201 24.79 5.26 -14.41
CA LEU A 201 24.83 6.73 -14.35
C LEU A 201 25.76 7.33 -15.42
N HIS A 202 26.90 6.69 -15.68
CA HIS A 202 27.87 7.16 -16.68
C HIS A 202 27.32 7.07 -18.11
N ARG A 203 26.44 6.09 -18.37
CA ARG A 203 25.74 5.94 -19.66
C ARG A 203 24.73 7.05 -19.95
N LEU A 204 24.32 7.82 -18.95
CA LEU A 204 23.35 8.90 -19.15
C LEU A 204 24.00 10.07 -19.91
N PRO A 205 23.30 10.67 -20.89
CA PRO A 205 23.77 11.88 -21.56
C PRO A 205 24.10 13.00 -20.56
N SER A 206 25.15 13.79 -20.79
CA SER A 206 25.47 14.96 -19.93
C SER A 206 25.70 14.67 -18.43
N ALA A 207 25.79 13.40 -18.01
CA ALA A 207 26.11 13.02 -16.64
C ALA A 207 27.63 13.05 -16.42
N ARG A 208 28.05 13.70 -15.34
CA ARG A 208 29.45 13.80 -14.92
C ARG A 208 29.58 13.21 -13.54
N ILE A 209 30.46 12.22 -13.39
CA ILE A 209 30.66 11.53 -12.12
C ILE A 209 32.10 11.73 -11.69
N LYS A 210 32.30 12.15 -10.45
CA LYS A 210 33.61 12.14 -9.79
C LYS A 210 33.61 11.21 -8.59
N VAL A 211 34.67 10.41 -8.49
CA VAL A 211 34.85 9.41 -7.43
C VAL A 211 36.13 9.72 -6.66
N SER A 212 36.05 9.74 -5.33
CA SER A 212 37.25 9.70 -4.49
C SER A 212 37.60 8.25 -4.15
N TYR A 213 38.83 7.86 -4.49
CA TYR A 213 39.41 6.54 -4.20
C TYR A 213 40.30 6.54 -2.93
N ASP A 214 40.52 7.70 -2.31
CA ASP A 214 41.37 7.82 -1.10
C ASP A 214 40.54 7.51 0.15
N THR A 215 40.59 6.25 0.60
CA THR A 215 39.86 5.78 1.79
C THR A 215 40.51 6.17 3.12
N LYS A 216 41.73 6.74 3.10
CA LYS A 216 42.50 7.06 4.32
C LYS A 216 42.43 8.54 4.72
N ARG A 217 42.34 9.46 3.74
CA ARG A 217 42.33 10.92 4.01
C ARG A 217 40.96 11.57 3.85
N THR A 218 40.14 11.10 2.90
CA THR A 218 38.86 11.74 2.57
C THR A 218 37.68 10.91 3.10
N ARG A 219 37.13 11.31 4.25
CA ARG A 219 35.93 10.68 4.84
C ARG A 219 34.66 11.43 4.44
N LEU A 220 34.30 11.35 3.16
CA LEU A 220 33.08 11.98 2.66
C LEU A 220 31.84 11.22 3.13
N HIS A 221 31.14 11.80 4.09
CA HIS A 221 29.87 11.29 4.64
C HIS A 221 28.68 12.21 4.41
N ALA A 222 28.80 13.16 3.49
CA ALA A 222 27.67 14.00 3.12
C ALA A 222 26.66 13.22 2.27
N LYS A 223 25.37 13.50 2.48
CA LYS A 223 24.29 13.07 1.59
C LYS A 223 23.44 14.30 1.27
N THR A 224 23.52 14.73 0.03
CA THR A 224 22.86 15.94 -0.43
C THR A 224 22.43 15.80 -1.88
N TYR A 225 21.18 16.15 -2.15
CA TYR A 225 20.58 16.17 -3.48
C TYR A 225 20.08 17.59 -3.74
N VAL A 226 20.64 18.27 -4.75
CA VAL A 226 20.29 19.66 -5.07
C VAL A 226 19.65 19.73 -6.45
N PHE A 227 18.49 20.37 -6.52
CA PHE A 227 17.69 20.53 -7.72
C PHE A 227 17.59 22.02 -8.05
N TYR A 228 18.40 22.45 -9.01
CA TYR A 228 18.43 23.85 -9.45
C TYR A 228 17.34 24.11 -10.47
N ARG A 229 16.70 25.26 -10.32
CA ARG A 229 15.71 25.78 -11.25
C ARG A 229 16.05 27.20 -11.62
N GLU A 230 16.06 27.50 -12.91
CA GLU A 230 16.28 28.86 -13.42
C GLU A 230 15.18 29.84 -12.95
N SER A 231 14.01 29.31 -12.60
CA SER A 231 12.92 30.06 -11.95
C SER A 231 13.25 30.61 -10.56
N GLY A 232 14.39 30.24 -9.97
CA GLY A 232 14.80 30.67 -8.62
C GLY A 232 14.18 29.87 -7.47
N PHE A 233 13.52 28.75 -7.76
CA PHE A 233 12.95 27.81 -6.78
C PHE A 233 13.82 26.57 -6.58
N THR A 234 15.12 26.78 -6.36
CA THR A 234 16.06 25.71 -6.04
C THR A 234 15.69 25.03 -4.71
N THR A 235 15.78 23.72 -4.69
CA THR A 235 15.54 22.87 -3.51
C THR A 235 16.76 21.99 -3.25
N ALA A 236 17.04 21.70 -1.99
CA ALA A 236 18.10 20.78 -1.58
C ALA A 236 17.61 19.84 -0.48
N TYR A 237 17.89 18.55 -0.59
CA TYR A 237 17.63 17.57 0.44
C TYR A 237 18.95 17.27 1.14
N VAL A 238 19.02 17.51 2.45
CA VAL A 238 20.22 17.28 3.29
C VAL A 238 19.82 16.38 4.45
N GLY A 239 20.55 15.28 4.64
CA GLY A 239 20.21 14.32 5.69
C GLY A 239 21.08 13.10 5.73
N SER A 240 20.49 12.00 6.22
CA SER A 240 21.16 10.72 6.39
C SER A 240 20.96 9.74 5.21
N SER A 241 20.04 10.04 4.28
CA SER A 241 19.69 9.11 3.20
C SER A 241 20.74 9.06 2.07
N ASN A 242 21.36 7.90 1.90
CA ASN A 242 22.14 7.55 0.70
C ASN A 242 21.24 7.04 -0.43
N LEU A 243 21.79 6.86 -1.64
CA LEU A 243 21.06 6.30 -2.79
C LEU A 243 20.96 4.77 -2.69
N SER A 244 20.13 4.28 -1.77
CA SER A 244 19.80 2.85 -1.57
C SER A 244 18.31 2.65 -1.37
N ASN A 245 17.80 1.42 -1.56
CA ASN A 245 16.37 1.15 -1.32
C ASN A 245 15.99 1.51 0.12
N ALA A 246 16.70 0.93 1.10
CA ALA A 246 16.42 1.17 2.50
C ALA A 246 16.36 2.67 2.83
N ALA A 247 17.36 3.46 2.43
CA ALA A 247 17.43 4.87 2.82
C ALA A 247 16.39 5.79 2.16
N ILE A 248 15.80 5.41 1.03
CA ILE A 248 14.88 6.31 0.28
C ILE A 248 13.43 5.81 0.33
N SER A 249 13.18 4.54 0.70
CA SER A 249 11.82 3.96 0.75
C SER A 249 11.34 3.49 2.14
N SER A 250 12.17 2.86 3.00
CA SER A 250 11.73 2.30 4.30
C SER A 250 12.49 2.78 5.54
N GLY A 251 13.61 3.48 5.35
CA GLY A 251 14.53 3.85 6.42
C GLY A 251 13.90 4.87 7.36
N LEU A 252 14.22 4.74 8.65
CA LEU A 252 13.99 5.79 9.64
C LEU A 252 15.09 6.84 9.47
N GLU A 253 14.99 7.61 8.39
CA GLU A 253 15.98 8.60 7.99
C GLU A 253 15.44 10.00 8.23
N TRP A 254 16.34 10.91 8.61
CA TRP A 254 16.00 12.33 8.78
C TRP A 254 16.57 13.09 7.61
N ASN A 255 15.70 13.66 6.78
CA ASN A 255 16.08 14.53 5.68
C ASN A 255 15.34 15.84 5.77
N VAL A 256 16.08 16.94 5.72
CA VAL A 256 15.51 18.28 5.62
C VAL A 256 15.53 18.69 4.15
N LYS A 257 14.36 18.96 3.60
CA LYS A 257 14.21 19.70 2.35
C LYS A 257 14.34 21.17 2.66
N VAL A 258 15.41 21.78 2.19
CA VAL A 258 15.70 23.21 2.24
C VAL A 258 15.27 23.82 0.91
N THR A 259 14.62 24.99 0.95
CA THR A 259 14.22 25.71 -0.27
C THR A 259 14.87 27.08 -0.34
N ARG A 260 15.20 27.56 -1.54
CA ARG A 260 15.83 28.89 -1.73
C ARG A 260 14.96 30.04 -1.25
N LYS A 261 13.63 29.90 -1.32
CA LYS A 261 12.69 30.94 -0.90
C LYS A 261 12.57 31.08 0.61
N ASP A 262 12.88 30.02 1.34
CA ASP A 262 12.84 29.98 2.80
C ASP A 262 14.23 30.23 3.40
N LEU A 263 15.27 29.58 2.86
CA LEU A 263 16.63 29.58 3.39
C LEU A 263 17.68 29.84 2.28
N PRO A 264 17.74 31.06 1.70
CA PRO A 264 18.62 31.38 0.57
C PRO A 264 20.11 31.22 0.90
N GLU A 265 20.57 31.73 2.05
CA GLU A 265 21.97 31.65 2.48
C GLU A 265 22.44 30.19 2.65
N THR A 266 21.56 29.32 3.14
CA THR A 266 21.84 27.89 3.27
C THR A 266 22.02 27.22 1.91
N ILE A 267 21.16 27.54 0.93
CA ILE A 267 21.29 27.02 -0.44
C ILE A 267 22.60 27.51 -1.08
N ASP A 268 22.96 28.78 -0.90
CA ASP A 268 24.20 29.32 -1.45
C ASP A 268 25.44 28.67 -0.81
N LYS A 269 25.40 28.40 0.51
CA LYS A 269 26.46 27.65 1.20
C LYS A 269 26.55 26.20 0.71
N ILE A 270 25.42 25.51 0.48
CA ILE A 270 25.39 24.16 -0.08
C ILE A 270 26.03 24.15 -1.47
N ALA A 271 25.63 25.08 -2.34
CA ALA A 271 26.18 25.19 -3.70
C ALA A 271 27.69 25.48 -3.67
N ALA A 272 28.14 26.44 -2.85
CA ALA A 272 29.57 26.75 -2.70
C ALA A 272 30.39 25.56 -2.18
N THR A 273 29.83 24.81 -1.22
CA THR A 273 30.49 23.61 -0.66
C THR A 273 30.58 22.51 -1.72
N PHE A 274 29.51 22.30 -2.50
CA PHE A 274 29.52 21.35 -3.61
C PHE A 274 30.59 21.71 -4.64
N GLU A 275 30.68 22.98 -5.05
CA GLU A 275 31.71 23.46 -5.98
C GLU A 275 33.13 23.27 -5.44
N SER A 276 33.34 23.47 -4.14
CA SER A 276 34.64 23.20 -3.50
C SER A 276 35.05 21.73 -3.62
N TYR A 277 34.12 20.79 -3.43
CA TYR A 277 34.40 19.37 -3.61
C TYR A 277 34.53 19.00 -5.09
N TRP A 278 33.67 19.55 -5.93
CA TRP A 278 33.68 19.31 -7.37
C TRP A 278 35.01 19.71 -8.00
N ASN A 279 35.64 20.79 -7.54
CA ASN A 279 36.92 21.28 -8.05
C ASN A 279 38.14 20.77 -7.25
N SER A 280 37.94 19.95 -6.23
CA SER A 280 39.04 19.35 -5.46
C SER A 280 39.77 18.27 -6.27
N SER A 281 41.09 18.21 -6.11
CA SER A 281 41.94 17.16 -6.71
C SER A 281 41.75 15.78 -6.09
N GLU A 282 41.02 15.68 -4.96
CA GLU A 282 40.70 14.41 -4.29
C GLU A 282 39.62 13.59 -5.02
N PHE A 283 38.89 14.21 -5.95
CA PHE A 283 37.81 13.60 -6.71
C PHE A 283 38.19 13.55 -8.20
N GLU A 284 38.38 12.33 -8.70
CA GLU A 284 38.74 12.07 -10.09
C GLU A 284 37.49 11.82 -10.94
N TYR A 285 37.49 12.25 -12.20
CA TYR A 285 36.40 11.87 -13.12
C TYR A 285 36.42 10.37 -13.36
N TYR A 286 35.24 9.74 -13.25
CA TYR A 286 35.08 8.34 -13.60
C TYR A 286 35.06 8.18 -15.14
N ALA A 287 35.90 7.29 -15.64
CA ALA A 287 35.93 6.86 -17.03
C ALA A 287 35.77 5.33 -17.12
N GLU A 288 35.34 4.84 -18.29
CA GLU A 288 34.98 3.42 -18.48
C GLU A 288 36.16 2.46 -18.23
N ASP A 289 37.40 2.91 -18.50
CA ASP A 289 38.64 2.19 -18.21
C ASP A 289 38.97 2.07 -16.71
N GLN A 290 38.31 2.85 -15.86
CA GLN A 290 38.47 2.82 -14.40
C GLN A 290 37.55 1.82 -13.69
N ARG A 291 36.71 1.08 -14.43
CA ARG A 291 35.80 0.06 -13.87
C ARG A 291 36.51 -0.94 -12.97
N GLU A 292 37.63 -1.50 -13.44
CA GLU A 292 38.39 -2.47 -12.66
C GLU A 292 39.02 -1.85 -11.40
N ARG A 293 39.49 -0.60 -11.49
CA ARG A 293 40.05 0.15 -10.35
C ARG A 293 38.98 0.35 -9.28
N LEU A 294 37.77 0.75 -9.69
CA LEU A 294 36.61 0.91 -8.79
C LEU A 294 36.21 -0.41 -8.14
N ALA A 295 36.06 -1.49 -8.93
CA ALA A 295 35.71 -2.81 -8.42
C ALA A 295 36.73 -3.32 -7.39
N ARG A 296 38.04 -3.15 -7.66
CA ARG A 296 39.11 -3.54 -6.73
C ARG A 296 39.08 -2.70 -5.44
N ALA A 297 38.89 -1.38 -5.55
CA ALA A 297 38.82 -0.50 -4.39
C ALA A 297 37.63 -0.83 -3.46
N LEU A 298 36.45 -1.10 -4.03
CA LEU A 298 35.26 -1.47 -3.26
C LEU A 298 35.40 -2.85 -2.60
N LYS A 299 35.98 -3.83 -3.32
CA LYS A 299 36.21 -5.18 -2.80
C LYS A 299 37.19 -5.16 -1.63
N ALA A 300 38.26 -4.37 -1.70
CA ALA A 300 39.25 -4.27 -0.62
C ALA A 300 38.65 -3.82 0.73
N GLU A 301 37.65 -2.94 0.70
CA GLU A 301 36.97 -2.44 1.91
C GLU A 301 35.91 -3.43 2.45
N ARG A 302 35.14 -4.12 1.58
CA ARG A 302 34.14 -5.14 2.00
C ARG A 302 34.75 -6.30 2.80
N TYR A 303 35.98 -6.73 2.46
CA TYR A 303 36.66 -7.81 3.18
C TYR A 303 37.13 -7.43 4.59
N HIS A 304 37.20 -6.14 4.91
CA HIS A 304 37.64 -5.67 6.23
C HIS A 304 36.52 -5.74 7.29
N GLU A 305 35.25 -5.72 6.89
CA GLU A 305 34.07 -5.81 7.78
C GLU A 305 33.60 -7.26 8.03
N ALA A 306 33.82 -8.19 7.10
CA ALA A 306 33.36 -9.57 7.18
C ALA A 306 33.99 -10.42 8.32
N ASN A 307 35.01 -9.90 9.02
CA ASN A 307 35.74 -10.62 10.06
C ASN A 307 35.12 -10.50 11.48
N ASN A 308 33.95 -9.89 11.66
CA ASN A 308 33.33 -9.67 12.98
C ASN A 308 31.81 -9.97 13.02
N ALA A 309 31.39 -11.21 12.75
CA ALA A 309 30.03 -11.66 13.08
C ALA A 309 30.04 -13.14 13.51
N GLU A 310 30.05 -13.38 14.82
CA GLU A 310 29.77 -14.69 15.41
C GLU A 310 28.29 -14.84 15.76
N ALA A 311 27.76 -16.03 15.49
CA ALA A 311 26.36 -16.42 15.63
C ALA A 311 25.90 -16.57 17.08
N PHE A 312 24.74 -16.00 17.42
CA PHE A 312 24.04 -16.25 18.68
C PHE A 312 22.99 -17.36 18.52
N THR A 313 23.02 -18.36 19.41
CA THR A 313 21.93 -19.29 19.67
C THR A 313 20.86 -18.61 20.53
N LEU A 314 19.67 -18.36 19.97
CA LEU A 314 18.59 -17.60 20.61
C LEU A 314 17.48 -18.49 21.18
N ASP A 315 16.98 -18.11 22.37
CA ASP A 315 15.68 -18.50 22.91
C ASP A 315 14.56 -18.00 21.98
N ILE A 316 13.62 -18.86 21.58
CA ILE A 316 12.47 -18.48 20.74
C ILE A 316 11.41 -17.80 21.63
N ALA A 317 11.47 -16.47 21.73
CA ALA A 317 10.40 -15.64 22.27
C ALA A 317 9.41 -15.24 21.15
N PRO A 318 8.09 -15.14 21.42
CA PRO A 318 7.14 -14.63 20.44
C PRO A 318 7.46 -13.18 20.07
N TYR A 319 7.39 -12.87 18.78
CA TYR A 319 7.35 -11.47 18.34
C TYR A 319 6.06 -10.78 18.84
N ALA A 320 6.07 -9.46 18.98
CA ALA A 320 4.92 -8.70 19.49
C ALA A 320 3.60 -8.97 18.73
N PHE A 321 3.67 -9.18 17.40
CA PHE A 321 2.48 -9.54 16.61
C PHE A 321 2.00 -10.98 16.88
N GLN A 322 2.91 -11.92 17.14
CA GLN A 322 2.53 -13.30 17.47
C GLN A 322 1.84 -13.30 18.82
N GLN A 323 2.33 -12.49 19.76
CA GLN A 323 1.69 -12.24 21.04
C GLN A 323 0.28 -11.67 20.84
N GLU A 324 0.11 -10.64 19.99
CA GLU A 324 -1.20 -10.08 19.64
C GLU A 324 -2.17 -11.13 19.06
N ILE A 325 -1.71 -11.98 18.15
CA ILE A 325 -2.52 -13.08 17.60
C ILE A 325 -2.92 -14.07 18.70
N LEU A 326 -1.97 -14.46 19.55
CA LEU A 326 -2.24 -15.39 20.65
C LEU A 326 -3.26 -14.81 21.63
N ASP A 327 -3.19 -13.52 21.92
CA ASP A 327 -4.10 -12.83 22.83
C ASP A 327 -5.50 -12.68 22.21
N ARG A 328 -5.59 -12.46 20.88
CA ARG A 328 -6.86 -12.54 20.14
C ARG A 328 -7.47 -13.94 20.16
N LEU A 329 -6.67 -15.00 19.97
CA LEU A 329 -7.17 -16.38 20.05
C LEU A 329 -7.68 -16.72 21.46
N GLU A 330 -7.02 -16.22 22.49
CA GLU A 330 -7.45 -16.38 23.89
C GLU A 330 -8.76 -15.63 24.13
N ALA A 331 -8.90 -14.40 23.64
CA ALA A 331 -10.14 -13.64 23.72
C ALA A 331 -11.31 -14.32 22.97
N GLU A 332 -11.07 -14.86 21.77
CA GLU A 332 -12.09 -15.63 21.01
C GLU A 332 -12.60 -16.83 21.82
N ARG A 333 -11.71 -17.51 22.57
CA ARG A 333 -12.08 -18.69 23.38
C ARG A 333 -12.75 -18.33 24.69
N GLU A 334 -12.17 -17.40 25.46
CA GLU A 334 -12.63 -17.08 26.82
C GLU A 334 -13.84 -16.14 26.83
N VAL A 335 -13.84 -15.13 25.96
CA VAL A 335 -14.90 -14.10 25.94
C VAL A 335 -16.06 -14.54 25.06
N ARG A 336 -15.76 -15.10 23.88
CA ARG A 336 -16.77 -15.41 22.85
C ARG A 336 -17.16 -16.89 22.79
N GLY A 337 -16.43 -17.77 23.47
CA GLY A 337 -16.68 -19.20 23.46
C GLY A 337 -16.37 -19.88 22.12
N PHE A 338 -15.55 -19.27 21.27
CA PHE A 338 -15.19 -19.81 19.95
C PHE A 338 -13.88 -20.57 20.00
N TYR A 339 -13.98 -21.90 19.86
CA TYR A 339 -12.85 -22.82 19.92
C TYR A 339 -12.39 -23.34 18.55
N ARG A 340 -13.11 -22.99 17.49
CA ARG A 340 -12.74 -23.23 16.09
C ARG A 340 -12.29 -21.90 15.49
N ASN A 341 -10.99 -21.74 15.27
CA ASN A 341 -10.40 -20.46 14.90
C ASN A 341 -9.55 -20.60 13.64
N LEU A 342 -9.67 -19.62 12.72
CA LEU A 342 -8.83 -19.50 11.53
C LEU A 342 -7.86 -18.33 11.71
N ILE A 343 -6.58 -18.60 11.50
CA ILE A 343 -5.55 -17.57 11.39
C ILE A 343 -5.18 -17.42 9.92
N VAL A 344 -5.31 -16.19 9.42
CA VAL A 344 -4.82 -15.79 8.10
C VAL A 344 -3.51 -15.05 8.31
N ALA A 345 -2.41 -15.60 7.84
CA ALA A 345 -1.10 -15.00 8.04
C ALA A 345 -0.22 -15.20 6.80
N ALA A 346 0.38 -14.09 6.34
CA ALA A 346 1.24 -14.05 5.17
C ALA A 346 2.32 -15.14 5.23
N THR A 347 2.66 -15.71 4.08
CA THR A 347 3.73 -16.72 3.96
C THR A 347 5.05 -16.15 4.50
N GLY A 348 5.73 -16.91 5.36
CA GLY A 348 6.99 -16.48 6.00
C GLY A 348 6.84 -15.79 7.36
N THR A 349 5.64 -15.49 7.85
CA THR A 349 5.41 -14.84 9.17
C THR A 349 5.41 -15.79 10.38
N GLY A 350 5.79 -17.06 10.18
CA GLY A 350 5.90 -18.03 11.28
C GLY A 350 4.58 -18.62 11.78
N LYS A 351 3.62 -18.93 10.89
CA LYS A 351 2.35 -19.61 11.22
C LYS A 351 2.52 -20.83 12.15
N THR A 352 3.53 -21.65 11.86
CA THR A 352 3.87 -22.84 12.64
C THR A 352 4.39 -22.52 14.04
N VAL A 353 5.09 -21.38 14.21
CA VAL A 353 5.55 -20.91 15.53
C VAL A 353 4.36 -20.45 16.36
N ILE A 354 3.40 -19.73 15.75
CA ILE A 354 2.16 -19.31 16.42
C ILE A 354 1.39 -20.52 16.93
N SER A 355 1.17 -21.55 16.11
CA SER A 355 0.44 -22.75 16.54
C SER A 355 1.17 -23.55 17.62
N ALA A 356 2.51 -23.61 17.58
CA ALA A 356 3.31 -24.24 18.63
C ALA A 356 3.23 -23.48 19.96
N LEU A 357 3.26 -22.15 19.94
CA LEU A 357 3.11 -21.29 21.12
C LEU A 357 1.70 -21.36 21.71
N ASP A 358 0.68 -21.39 20.85
CA ASP A 358 -0.72 -21.53 21.25
C ASP A 358 -0.96 -22.90 21.93
N TYR A 359 -0.44 -23.97 21.33
CA TYR A 359 -0.47 -25.31 21.95
C TYR A 359 0.28 -25.36 23.29
N LYS A 360 1.42 -24.67 23.39
CA LYS A 360 2.16 -24.54 24.66
C LYS A 360 1.32 -23.85 25.74
N ARG A 361 0.55 -22.81 25.41
CA ARG A 361 -0.41 -22.17 26.33
C ARG A 361 -1.51 -23.15 26.73
N PHE A 362 -2.11 -23.85 25.77
CA PHE A 362 -3.15 -24.85 26.02
C PHE A 362 -2.70 -25.95 26.99
N ARG A 363 -1.50 -26.51 26.80
CA ARG A 363 -0.92 -27.51 27.71
C ARG A 363 -0.67 -26.96 29.11
N LYS A 364 -0.27 -25.69 29.23
CA LYS A 364 -0.07 -25.02 30.52
C LYS A 364 -1.39 -24.78 31.26
N GLN A 365 -2.46 -24.45 30.54
CA GLN A 365 -3.81 -24.24 31.08
C GLN A 365 -4.51 -25.56 31.47
N ASN A 366 -4.05 -26.70 30.95
CA ASN A 366 -4.63 -28.02 31.22
C ASN A 366 -3.64 -28.99 31.89
N PRO A 367 -3.13 -28.65 33.10
CA PRO A 367 -2.19 -29.52 33.80
C PRO A 367 -2.82 -30.89 34.11
N GLY A 368 -2.09 -31.97 33.84
CA GLY A 368 -2.53 -33.34 34.13
C GLY A 368 -3.48 -33.97 33.11
N LYS A 369 -3.87 -33.26 32.03
CA LYS A 369 -4.59 -33.83 30.89
C LYS A 369 -3.64 -34.29 29.79
N PRO A 370 -4.01 -35.29 28.96
CA PRO A 370 -3.14 -35.82 27.92
C PRO A 370 -2.78 -34.80 26.82
N CYS A 371 -3.65 -33.81 26.55
CA CYS A 371 -3.40 -32.73 25.59
C CYS A 371 -2.97 -33.24 24.20
N ARG A 372 -3.62 -34.29 23.70
CA ARG A 372 -3.25 -34.98 22.45
C ARG A 372 -3.35 -34.03 21.26
N LEU A 373 -2.34 -34.03 20.41
CA LEU A 373 -2.19 -33.11 19.28
C LEU A 373 -2.24 -33.88 17.96
N LEU A 374 -3.04 -33.40 17.01
CA LEU A 374 -2.94 -33.81 15.60
C LEU A 374 -2.59 -32.59 14.76
N PHE A 375 -1.42 -32.61 14.13
CA PHE A 375 -1.01 -31.63 13.15
C PHE A 375 -1.14 -32.22 11.75
N VAL A 376 -1.94 -31.58 10.90
CA VAL A 376 -2.25 -32.05 9.55
C VAL A 376 -1.68 -31.10 8.51
N ALA A 377 -0.97 -31.65 7.53
CA ALA A 377 -0.52 -30.93 6.35
C ALA A 377 -0.56 -31.84 5.10
N HIS A 378 -0.39 -31.26 3.91
CA HIS A 378 -0.45 -32.00 2.65
C HIS A 378 0.93 -32.52 2.16
N ARG A 379 2.05 -32.00 2.69
CA ARG A 379 3.43 -32.34 2.29
C ARG A 379 4.28 -32.84 3.45
N GLU A 380 5.19 -33.77 3.16
CA GLU A 380 6.13 -34.34 4.12
C GLU A 380 7.10 -33.30 4.68
N GLU A 381 7.60 -32.38 3.85
CA GLU A 381 8.56 -31.35 4.25
C GLU A 381 7.96 -30.40 5.29
N ILE A 382 6.68 -30.02 5.11
CA ILE A 382 5.94 -29.17 6.05
C ILE A 382 5.78 -29.88 7.39
N LEU A 383 5.47 -31.18 7.39
CA LEU A 383 5.35 -31.97 8.62
C LEU A 383 6.68 -32.06 9.38
N LYS A 384 7.79 -32.29 8.68
CA LYS A 384 9.13 -32.31 9.29
C LYS A 384 9.51 -30.97 9.90
N GLN A 385 9.29 -29.87 9.17
CA GLN A 385 9.57 -28.52 9.66
C GLN A 385 8.68 -28.16 10.86
N SER A 386 7.41 -28.57 10.84
CA SER A 386 6.47 -28.32 11.93
C SER A 386 6.82 -29.11 13.19
N LEU A 387 7.18 -30.38 13.06
CA LEU A 387 7.66 -31.19 14.18
C LEU A 387 8.87 -30.53 14.84
N TYR A 388 9.87 -30.13 14.04
CA TYR A 388 11.07 -29.45 14.55
C TYR A 388 10.72 -28.16 15.31
N THR A 389 9.81 -27.36 14.75
CA THR A 389 9.35 -26.11 15.37
C THR A 389 8.66 -26.35 16.72
N PHE A 390 7.77 -27.34 16.79
CA PHE A 390 7.10 -27.70 18.05
C PHE A 390 8.09 -28.19 19.10
N ARG A 391 9.06 -29.03 18.72
CA ARG A 391 10.13 -29.50 19.63
C ARG A 391 10.95 -28.33 20.17
N ALA A 392 11.30 -27.36 19.32
CA ALA A 392 12.06 -26.18 19.72
C ALA A 392 11.26 -25.27 20.69
N VAL A 393 10.00 -24.98 20.38
CA VAL A 393 9.14 -24.11 21.21
C VAL A 393 8.79 -24.74 22.56
N LEU A 394 8.54 -26.06 22.58
CA LEU A 394 8.24 -26.83 23.78
C LEU A 394 9.50 -27.18 24.59
N LYS A 395 10.70 -27.00 24.01
CA LYS A 395 11.99 -27.41 24.58
C LYS A 395 12.01 -28.92 24.92
N ASP A 396 11.41 -29.72 24.04
CA ASP A 396 11.29 -31.17 24.19
C ASP A 396 11.67 -31.86 22.87
N PRO A 397 12.89 -32.44 22.75
CA PRO A 397 13.33 -33.08 21.53
C PRO A 397 12.60 -34.39 21.22
N ASN A 398 11.90 -34.98 22.20
CA ASN A 398 11.14 -36.22 22.05
C ASN A 398 9.66 -35.98 21.74
N PHE A 399 9.24 -34.72 21.63
CA PHE A 399 7.84 -34.40 21.39
C PHE A 399 7.41 -34.78 19.96
N GLY A 400 6.36 -35.59 19.88
CA GLY A 400 5.62 -35.90 18.66
C GLY A 400 6.31 -36.82 17.66
N GLU A 401 5.47 -37.46 16.83
CA GLU A 401 5.86 -38.43 15.81
C GLU A 401 5.33 -38.05 14.43
N ILE A 402 6.01 -38.47 13.36
CA ILE A 402 5.60 -38.22 11.97
C ILE A 402 5.03 -39.48 11.33
N PHE A 403 3.92 -39.31 10.61
CA PHE A 403 3.32 -40.37 9.81
C PHE A 403 3.05 -39.91 8.37
N VAL A 404 4.03 -40.15 7.51
CA VAL A 404 3.97 -39.88 6.06
C VAL A 404 5.00 -40.75 5.34
N GLY A 405 4.70 -41.18 4.11
CA GLY A 405 5.63 -41.96 3.29
C GLY A 405 6.15 -43.22 4.00
N VAL A 406 7.46 -43.29 4.22
CA VAL A 406 8.15 -44.40 4.89
C VAL A 406 8.12 -44.32 6.42
N TYR A 407 7.82 -43.15 7.00
CA TYR A 407 7.81 -42.95 8.45
C TYR A 407 6.59 -43.63 9.07
N ARG A 408 6.81 -44.34 10.18
CA ARG A 408 5.77 -45.00 10.98
C ARG A 408 5.93 -44.57 12.43
N PRO A 409 4.87 -44.08 13.08
CA PRO A 409 4.96 -43.58 14.44
C PRO A 409 4.88 -44.72 15.46
N ASP A 410 5.65 -44.63 16.55
CA ASP A 410 5.53 -45.56 17.70
C ASP A 410 4.35 -45.17 18.61
N THR A 411 4.00 -43.89 18.64
CA THR A 411 2.88 -43.35 19.42
C THR A 411 2.00 -42.44 18.55
N ILE A 412 0.71 -42.34 18.88
CA ILE A 412 -0.23 -41.48 18.15
C ILE A 412 -0.79 -40.35 19.01
N ASP A 413 -0.23 -40.09 20.20
CA ASP A 413 -0.74 -39.05 21.10
C ASP A 413 -0.44 -37.63 20.59
N HIS A 414 0.73 -37.44 19.97
CA HIS A 414 1.14 -36.18 19.34
C HIS A 414 1.61 -36.47 17.92
N LEU A 415 0.71 -36.38 16.95
CA LEU A 415 0.95 -36.91 15.60
C LEU A 415 0.99 -35.82 14.55
N PHE A 416 2.02 -35.86 13.71
CA PHE A 416 2.17 -35.05 12.50
C PHE A 416 1.86 -35.91 11.28
N LEU A 417 0.66 -35.76 10.73
CA LEU A 417 0.04 -36.68 9.78
C LEU A 417 -0.23 -36.01 8.44
N SER A 418 0.09 -36.69 7.34
CA SER A 418 -0.34 -36.21 6.01
C SER A 418 -1.81 -36.56 5.74
N ILE A 419 -2.54 -35.69 5.04
CA ILE A 419 -3.94 -35.97 4.67
C ILE A 419 -4.08 -37.23 3.77
N GLN A 420 -3.05 -37.50 2.95
CA GLN A 420 -3.01 -38.71 2.12
C GLN A 420 -2.87 -39.97 2.98
N THR A 421 -2.02 -39.92 4.02
CA THR A 421 -1.84 -41.00 4.99
C THR A 421 -3.10 -41.22 5.82
N PHE A 422 -3.76 -40.15 6.27
CA PHE A 422 -5.05 -40.24 6.97
C PHE A 422 -6.07 -41.09 6.18
N ARG A 423 -6.16 -40.84 4.87
CA ARG A 423 -7.05 -41.58 3.97
C ARG A 423 -6.57 -43.00 3.70
N SER A 424 -5.31 -43.19 3.28
CA SER A 424 -4.78 -44.49 2.85
C SER A 424 -4.73 -45.51 3.97
N GLN A 425 -4.62 -45.05 5.22
CA GLN A 425 -4.59 -45.89 6.41
C GLN A 425 -5.95 -46.04 7.09
N ASP A 426 -7.01 -45.47 6.50
CA ASP A 426 -8.36 -45.34 7.06
C ASP A 426 -8.33 -44.94 8.54
N PHE A 427 -7.56 -43.90 8.84
CA PHE A 427 -7.14 -43.56 10.19
C PHE A 427 -8.32 -43.20 11.12
N ALA A 428 -9.41 -42.68 10.54
CA ALA A 428 -10.68 -42.45 11.24
C ALA A 428 -11.28 -43.70 11.90
N ARG A 429 -10.94 -44.92 11.45
CA ARG A 429 -11.38 -46.16 12.12
C ARG A 429 -10.47 -46.59 13.27
N LYS A 430 -9.26 -46.02 13.36
CA LYS A 430 -8.21 -46.42 14.31
C LYS A 430 -8.20 -45.57 15.58
N THR A 431 -8.82 -44.39 15.54
CA THR A 431 -9.00 -43.48 16.68
C THR A 431 -10.48 -43.26 16.93
N SER A 432 -10.88 -42.70 18.08
CA SER A 432 -12.23 -42.15 18.29
C SER A 432 -12.31 -40.69 17.83
N ALA A 433 -13.53 -40.16 17.67
CA ALA A 433 -13.78 -38.79 17.23
C ALA A 433 -13.26 -37.73 18.22
N ASP A 434 -13.21 -38.06 19.51
CA ASP A 434 -12.76 -37.23 20.63
C ASP A 434 -11.31 -37.51 21.07
N PHE A 435 -10.58 -38.33 20.30
CA PHE A 435 -9.24 -38.78 20.71
C PHE A 435 -8.22 -37.64 20.84
N TYR A 436 -8.25 -36.68 19.90
CA TYR A 436 -7.33 -35.54 19.89
C TYR A 436 -7.97 -34.31 20.53
N ASP A 437 -7.29 -33.72 21.51
CA ASP A 437 -7.75 -32.51 22.21
C ASP A 437 -7.52 -31.25 21.36
N TYR A 438 -6.44 -31.25 20.57
CA TYR A 438 -5.99 -30.10 19.79
C TYR A 438 -5.67 -30.52 18.35
N ILE A 439 -6.33 -29.91 17.37
CA ILE A 439 -6.06 -30.16 15.95
C ILE A 439 -5.59 -28.89 15.27
N VAL A 440 -4.42 -28.97 14.63
CA VAL A 440 -3.91 -27.94 13.73
C VAL A 440 -4.00 -28.45 12.31
N VAL A 441 -4.57 -27.65 11.42
CA VAL A 441 -4.59 -27.94 9.98
C VAL A 441 -3.90 -26.79 9.25
N ASP A 442 -2.72 -27.07 8.70
CA ASP A 442 -1.94 -26.10 7.93
C ASP A 442 -2.37 -26.09 6.46
N GLU A 443 -2.20 -24.93 5.82
CA GLU A 443 -2.74 -24.63 4.49
C GLU A 443 -4.24 -24.98 4.37
N PHE A 444 -5.03 -24.44 5.32
CA PHE A 444 -6.46 -24.73 5.48
C PHE A 444 -7.30 -24.42 4.23
N HIS A 445 -6.80 -23.63 3.28
CA HIS A 445 -7.48 -23.38 2.01
C HIS A 445 -7.75 -24.66 1.19
N HIS A 446 -7.08 -25.78 1.50
CA HIS A 446 -7.36 -27.12 0.95
C HIS A 446 -8.53 -27.86 1.63
N ALA A 447 -9.11 -27.32 2.71
CA ALA A 447 -10.08 -28.00 3.57
C ALA A 447 -11.37 -28.48 2.87
N ALA A 448 -11.73 -27.87 1.75
CA ALA A 448 -12.91 -28.24 0.98
C ALA A 448 -12.70 -29.48 0.09
N ALA A 449 -11.45 -29.95 -0.08
CA ALA A 449 -11.23 -31.21 -0.77
C ALA A 449 -11.93 -32.34 0.01
N PRO A 450 -12.58 -33.32 -0.67
CA PRO A 450 -13.29 -34.41 0.01
C PRO A 450 -12.43 -35.17 1.03
N SER A 451 -11.12 -35.20 0.84
CA SER A 451 -10.17 -35.79 1.78
C SER A 451 -10.08 -35.05 3.12
N TYR A 452 -10.09 -33.72 3.11
CA TYR A 452 -10.07 -32.90 4.32
C TYR A 452 -11.44 -32.89 5.01
N GLN A 453 -12.53 -32.84 4.24
CA GLN A 453 -13.90 -32.93 4.78
C GLN A 453 -14.09 -34.15 5.67
N LYS A 454 -13.65 -35.33 5.20
CA LYS A 454 -13.72 -36.57 6.01
C LYS A 454 -13.00 -36.45 7.35
N LEU A 455 -11.89 -35.71 7.43
CA LEU A 455 -11.16 -35.49 8.69
C LEU A 455 -11.90 -34.50 9.60
N LEU A 456 -12.35 -33.37 9.04
CA LEU A 456 -12.99 -32.27 9.76
C LEU A 456 -14.40 -32.61 10.27
N GLU A 457 -15.13 -33.47 9.55
CA GLU A 457 -16.44 -34.00 9.96
C GLU A 457 -16.32 -35.08 11.04
N TYR A 458 -15.22 -35.85 11.01
CA TYR A 458 -15.01 -36.98 11.91
C TYR A 458 -14.54 -36.54 13.31
N TYR A 459 -13.47 -35.74 13.38
CA TYR A 459 -12.90 -35.34 14.68
C TYR A 459 -13.67 -34.19 15.32
N GLN A 460 -13.83 -34.25 16.64
CA GLN A 460 -14.46 -33.22 17.47
C GLN A 460 -13.49 -32.77 18.58
N PRO A 461 -12.39 -32.07 18.23
CA PRO A 461 -11.41 -31.65 19.22
C PRO A 461 -11.92 -30.52 20.09
N CYS A 462 -11.28 -30.33 21.26
CA CYS A 462 -11.51 -29.16 22.10
C CYS A 462 -11.11 -27.88 21.38
N ILE A 463 -10.01 -27.90 20.62
CA ILE A 463 -9.56 -26.76 19.80
C ILE A 463 -9.28 -27.23 18.37
N LEU A 464 -9.85 -26.51 17.40
CA LEU A 464 -9.52 -26.64 15.98
C LEU A 464 -8.89 -25.32 15.51
N LEU A 465 -7.64 -25.39 15.08
CA LEU A 465 -6.91 -24.24 14.56
C LEU A 465 -6.60 -24.44 13.07
N GLY A 466 -7.19 -23.61 12.22
CA GLY A 466 -6.83 -23.51 10.81
C GLY A 466 -5.74 -22.46 10.61
N LEU A 467 -4.71 -22.79 9.82
CA LEU A 467 -3.68 -21.84 9.41
C LEU A 467 -3.71 -21.71 7.88
N THR A 468 -3.80 -20.49 7.36
CA THR A 468 -3.71 -20.26 5.91
C THR A 468 -3.06 -18.92 5.61
N ALA A 469 -2.50 -18.77 4.40
CA ALA A 469 -2.11 -17.45 3.90
C ALA A 469 -3.27 -16.72 3.20
N THR A 470 -4.22 -17.48 2.64
CA THR A 470 -5.38 -16.95 1.93
C THR A 470 -6.64 -17.71 2.33
N PRO A 471 -7.67 -17.06 2.87
CA PRO A 471 -8.98 -17.69 3.07
C PRO A 471 -9.76 -17.84 1.76
N GLU A 472 -9.44 -17.04 0.73
CA GLU A 472 -10.09 -17.08 -0.58
C GLU A 472 -9.60 -18.29 -1.40
N ARG A 473 -10.49 -18.92 -2.18
CA ARG A 473 -10.20 -20.13 -2.97
C ARG A 473 -10.29 -19.90 -4.48
N MET A 474 -9.64 -20.78 -5.24
CA MET A 474 -9.68 -20.80 -6.71
C MET A 474 -11.05 -21.13 -7.30
N ASP A 475 -11.96 -21.75 -6.54
CA ASP A 475 -13.31 -22.10 -6.96
C ASP A 475 -14.39 -21.11 -6.45
N GLY A 476 -13.98 -19.94 -5.94
CA GLY A 476 -14.88 -18.89 -5.45
C GLY A 476 -15.59 -19.21 -4.12
N LYS A 477 -15.34 -20.38 -3.54
CA LYS A 477 -15.92 -20.79 -2.23
C LYS A 477 -15.02 -20.34 -1.09
N SER A 478 -15.61 -20.09 0.08
CA SER A 478 -14.87 -19.66 1.27
C SER A 478 -14.63 -20.83 2.23
N VAL A 479 -13.43 -20.91 2.83
CA VAL A 479 -13.16 -21.84 3.95
C VAL A 479 -13.67 -21.33 5.30
N LEU A 480 -14.19 -20.10 5.34
CA LEU A 480 -14.65 -19.44 6.55
C LEU A 480 -15.85 -20.15 7.20
N SER A 481 -16.63 -20.91 6.41
CA SER A 481 -17.80 -21.65 6.91
C SER A 481 -17.47 -22.67 8.00
N TYR A 482 -16.25 -23.23 8.01
CA TYR A 482 -15.78 -24.13 9.07
C TYR A 482 -15.53 -23.41 10.41
N PHE A 483 -15.48 -22.07 10.40
CA PHE A 483 -15.14 -21.20 11.53
C PHE A 483 -16.26 -20.19 11.84
N GLY A 484 -17.48 -20.44 11.37
CA GLY A 484 -18.62 -19.55 11.57
C GLY A 484 -18.52 -18.25 10.78
N ASP A 485 -17.94 -18.31 9.58
CA ASP A 485 -17.72 -17.20 8.65
C ASP A 485 -16.83 -16.07 9.21
N ARG A 486 -15.83 -16.45 10.04
CA ARG A 486 -14.94 -15.52 10.74
C ARG A 486 -13.46 -15.86 10.58
N ILE A 487 -12.64 -14.83 10.67
CA ILE A 487 -11.19 -14.91 10.82
C ILE A 487 -10.87 -14.44 12.24
N ALA A 488 -10.20 -15.28 13.04
CA ALA A 488 -9.88 -14.96 14.42
C ALA A 488 -8.73 -13.93 14.52
N ALA A 489 -7.75 -14.04 13.63
CA ALA A 489 -6.69 -13.07 13.48
C ALA A 489 -6.15 -13.08 12.06
N GLU A 490 -5.81 -11.89 11.54
CA GLU A 490 -5.30 -11.69 10.20
C GLU A 490 -4.03 -10.83 10.23
N ILE A 491 -3.00 -11.24 9.47
CA ILE A 491 -1.84 -10.42 9.10
C ILE A 491 -1.58 -10.59 7.62
N ARG A 492 -1.96 -9.57 6.84
CA ARG A 492 -1.78 -9.54 5.39
C ARG A 492 -0.34 -9.21 5.01
N LEU A 493 -0.01 -9.40 3.72
CA LEU A 493 1.33 -9.14 3.18
C LEU A 493 1.86 -7.72 3.48
N PRO A 494 1.09 -6.64 3.26
CA PRO A 494 1.54 -5.27 3.50
C PRO A 494 2.00 -5.05 4.94
N GLU A 495 1.14 -5.45 5.88
CA GLU A 495 1.38 -5.34 7.31
C GLU A 495 2.58 -6.17 7.77
N ALA A 496 2.75 -7.37 7.22
CA ALA A 496 3.90 -8.22 7.53
C ALA A 496 5.24 -7.57 7.12
N ILE A 497 5.28 -6.84 6.00
CA ILE A 497 6.46 -6.12 5.54
C ILE A 497 6.70 -4.87 6.40
N GLU A 498 5.67 -4.09 6.71
CA GLU A 498 5.79 -2.88 7.53
C GLU A 498 6.28 -3.20 8.95
N ARG A 499 5.83 -4.33 9.51
CA ARG A 499 6.31 -4.86 10.80
C ARG A 499 7.70 -5.52 10.70
N LYS A 500 8.38 -5.45 9.54
CA LYS A 500 9.71 -6.04 9.24
C LYS A 500 9.78 -7.56 9.48
N LEU A 501 8.66 -8.26 9.36
CA LEU A 501 8.60 -9.72 9.46
C LEU A 501 8.97 -10.40 8.14
N LEU A 502 8.83 -9.63 7.05
CA LEU A 502 9.20 -10.00 5.70
C LEU A 502 10.14 -8.93 5.14
N CYS A 503 11.00 -9.38 4.23
CA CYS A 503 11.84 -8.54 3.40
C CYS A 503 10.95 -7.69 2.47
N PRO A 504 11.24 -6.39 2.28
CA PRO A 504 10.54 -5.58 1.28
C PRO A 504 10.80 -6.10 -0.14
N PHE A 505 9.95 -5.72 -1.11
CA PHE A 505 10.09 -6.13 -2.50
C PHE A 505 10.10 -4.96 -3.48
N GLN A 506 10.76 -5.16 -4.61
CA GLN A 506 10.66 -4.28 -5.76
C GLN A 506 10.06 -5.05 -6.94
N TYR A 507 8.83 -4.67 -7.26
CA TYR A 507 7.99 -5.30 -8.27
C TYR A 507 8.06 -4.53 -9.57
N PHE A 508 8.55 -5.17 -10.62
CA PHE A 508 8.62 -4.62 -11.96
C PHE A 508 7.66 -5.39 -12.86
N GLY A 509 6.56 -4.74 -13.25
CA GLY A 509 5.66 -5.22 -14.31
C GLY A 509 6.26 -4.87 -15.66
N VAL A 510 6.93 -5.85 -16.25
CA VAL A 510 7.60 -5.75 -17.55
C VAL A 510 6.60 -6.02 -18.65
N THR A 511 6.67 -5.25 -19.73
CA THR A 511 5.79 -5.45 -20.89
C THR A 511 6.10 -6.80 -21.53
N ASP A 512 5.14 -7.72 -21.62
CA ASP A 512 5.27 -8.92 -22.45
C ASP A 512 4.75 -8.62 -23.87
N THR A 513 5.41 -9.16 -24.88
CA THR A 513 5.03 -8.94 -26.29
C THR A 513 4.01 -9.96 -26.79
N VAL A 514 3.72 -10.99 -25.99
CA VAL A 514 2.71 -12.01 -26.31
C VAL A 514 1.31 -11.52 -25.93
N ASP A 515 0.39 -11.61 -26.89
CA ASP A 515 -1.03 -11.34 -26.71
C ASP A 515 -1.77 -12.64 -26.30
N LEU A 516 -2.56 -12.55 -25.24
CA LEU A 516 -3.33 -13.64 -24.65
C LEU A 516 -4.85 -13.36 -24.66
N ASP A 517 -5.33 -12.25 -25.24
CA ASP A 517 -6.76 -11.86 -25.14
C ASP A 517 -7.69 -12.91 -25.78
N ASP A 518 -7.31 -13.42 -26.95
CA ASP A 518 -8.08 -14.38 -27.76
C ASP A 518 -7.93 -15.85 -27.30
N LEU A 519 -7.11 -16.12 -26.28
CA LEU A 519 -6.89 -17.48 -25.79
C LEU A 519 -8.14 -18.04 -25.11
N LYS A 520 -8.33 -19.35 -25.25
CA LYS A 520 -9.48 -20.02 -24.66
C LYS A 520 -9.43 -19.95 -23.13
N TRP A 521 -10.51 -19.42 -22.55
CA TRP A 521 -10.72 -19.36 -21.10
C TRP A 521 -11.68 -20.47 -20.65
N SER A 522 -11.33 -21.19 -19.60
CA SER A 522 -12.11 -22.28 -19.00
C SER A 522 -12.24 -22.11 -17.49
N VAL A 523 -13.02 -22.97 -16.82
CA VAL A 523 -13.18 -22.92 -15.35
C VAL A 523 -11.81 -23.08 -14.70
N GLY A 524 -11.32 -22.00 -14.08
CA GLY A 524 -10.02 -21.95 -13.43
C GLY A 524 -8.89 -21.25 -14.20
N GLY A 525 -9.13 -20.76 -15.43
CA GLY A 525 -8.13 -19.96 -16.18
C GLY A 525 -7.96 -20.30 -17.66
N TYR A 526 -6.83 -19.86 -18.23
CA TYR A 526 -6.38 -20.16 -19.58
C TYR A 526 -6.11 -21.66 -19.79
N ASP A 527 -6.31 -22.14 -21.02
CA ASP A 527 -5.87 -23.48 -21.40
C ASP A 527 -4.34 -23.62 -21.32
N LYS A 528 -3.88 -24.46 -20.39
CA LYS A 528 -2.44 -24.70 -20.15
C LYS A 528 -1.72 -25.25 -21.38
N GLY A 529 -2.41 -26.05 -22.21
CA GLY A 529 -1.84 -26.61 -23.43
C GLY A 529 -1.59 -25.54 -24.48
N GLU A 530 -2.55 -24.64 -24.68
CA GLU A 530 -2.44 -23.51 -25.60
C GLU A 530 -1.34 -22.52 -25.19
N LEU A 531 -1.29 -22.15 -23.90
CA LEU A 531 -0.22 -21.33 -23.34
C LEU A 531 1.17 -21.97 -23.52
N SER A 532 1.29 -23.28 -23.24
CA SER A 532 2.54 -24.02 -23.39
C SER A 532 3.06 -23.94 -24.84
N ARG A 533 2.17 -24.10 -25.83
CA ARG A 533 2.54 -24.01 -27.25
C ARG A 533 3.06 -22.63 -27.64
N ILE A 534 2.42 -21.56 -27.19
CA ILE A 534 2.86 -20.19 -27.49
C ILE A 534 4.22 -19.90 -26.88
N TYR A 535 4.46 -20.35 -25.65
CA TYR A 535 5.71 -20.09 -24.93
C TYR A 535 6.87 -21.03 -25.30
N THR A 536 6.64 -22.10 -26.07
CA THR A 536 7.68 -23.07 -26.44
C THR A 536 7.74 -23.39 -27.93
N LEU A 537 6.61 -23.77 -28.54
CA LEU A 537 6.55 -24.35 -29.89
C LEU A 537 6.46 -23.29 -30.99
N SER A 538 5.99 -22.08 -30.70
CA SER A 538 5.97 -20.96 -31.65
C SER A 538 7.36 -20.34 -31.83
N GLY A 539 8.38 -21.16 -32.12
CA GLY A 539 9.81 -20.96 -31.83
C GLY A 539 10.40 -19.56 -32.01
N ILE A 540 9.98 -18.77 -33.00
CA ILE A 540 10.44 -17.37 -33.16
C ILE A 540 9.88 -16.47 -32.04
N ILE A 541 8.59 -16.59 -31.75
CA ILE A 541 7.90 -15.82 -30.70
C ILE A 541 8.46 -16.22 -29.33
N ALA A 542 8.58 -17.53 -29.07
CA ALA A 542 9.12 -18.05 -27.82
C ALA A 542 10.56 -17.60 -27.54
N LYS A 543 11.46 -17.68 -28.54
CA LYS A 543 12.85 -17.19 -28.41
C LYS A 543 12.93 -15.69 -28.22
N ARG A 544 12.16 -14.91 -28.97
CA ARG A 544 12.11 -13.45 -28.82
C ARG A 544 11.64 -13.03 -27.42
N ARG A 545 10.64 -13.72 -26.87
CA ARG A 545 10.18 -13.52 -25.50
C ARG A 545 11.26 -13.88 -24.49
N ALA A 546 11.94 -15.01 -24.65
CA ALA A 546 13.05 -15.41 -23.78
C ALA A 546 14.23 -14.41 -23.80
N ASP A 547 14.57 -13.87 -24.98
CA ASP A 547 15.54 -12.78 -25.13
C ASP A 547 15.12 -11.53 -24.35
N GLN A 548 13.84 -11.17 -24.45
CA GLN A 548 13.27 -10.05 -23.70
C GLN A 548 13.32 -10.29 -22.19
N ILE A 549 13.06 -11.53 -21.74
CA ILE A 549 13.15 -11.93 -20.34
C ILE A 549 14.57 -11.74 -19.82
N VAL A 550 15.58 -12.25 -20.54
CA VAL A 550 17.00 -12.11 -20.16
C VAL A 550 17.43 -10.64 -20.18
N SER A 551 17.02 -9.88 -21.20
CA SER A 551 17.33 -8.44 -21.29
C SER A 551 16.74 -7.66 -20.12
N SER A 552 15.50 -7.97 -19.74
CA SER A 552 14.81 -7.33 -18.62
C SER A 552 15.41 -7.75 -17.28
N LEU A 553 15.83 -9.02 -17.15
CA LEU A 553 16.57 -9.52 -16.00
C LEU A 553 17.83 -8.69 -15.78
N PHE A 554 18.71 -8.59 -16.80
CA PHE A 554 19.93 -7.77 -16.72
C PHE A 554 19.65 -6.28 -16.53
N LYS A 555 18.51 -5.78 -17.01
CA LYS A 555 18.09 -4.39 -16.73
C LYS A 555 17.89 -4.18 -15.23
N TYR A 556 17.17 -5.04 -14.53
CA TYR A 556 16.72 -4.76 -13.15
C TYR A 556 17.61 -5.33 -12.03
N ILE A 557 18.29 -6.47 -12.20
CA ILE A 557 19.15 -7.06 -11.14
C ILE A 557 20.46 -6.29 -10.95
N THR A 558 21.13 -6.39 -9.80
CA THR A 558 22.44 -5.73 -9.59
C THR A 558 23.57 -6.50 -10.27
N ASP A 559 23.72 -7.78 -9.93
CA ASP A 559 24.74 -8.68 -10.46
C ASP A 559 24.10 -10.05 -10.66
N ILE A 560 24.35 -10.70 -11.81
CA ILE A 560 23.86 -12.04 -12.11
C ILE A 560 24.51 -13.10 -11.22
N ASP A 561 25.73 -12.85 -10.75
CA ASP A 561 26.48 -13.77 -9.90
C ASP A 561 26.02 -13.78 -8.44
N GLU A 562 25.21 -12.80 -8.03
CA GLU A 562 24.59 -12.77 -6.71
C GLU A 562 23.14 -13.29 -6.75
N VAL A 563 22.60 -13.60 -7.95
CA VAL A 563 21.21 -14.03 -8.09
C VAL A 563 21.00 -15.42 -7.51
N LYS A 564 19.99 -15.50 -6.64
CA LYS A 564 19.36 -16.73 -6.17
C LYS A 564 17.90 -16.68 -6.59
N GLY A 565 17.64 -17.12 -7.82
CA GLY A 565 16.41 -16.87 -8.56
C GLY A 565 15.45 -18.06 -8.67
N LEU A 566 14.15 -17.79 -8.63
CA LEU A 566 13.10 -18.76 -8.97
C LEU A 566 12.29 -18.27 -10.17
N GLY A 567 12.07 -19.14 -11.16
CA GLY A 567 11.24 -18.85 -12.34
C GLY A 567 10.01 -19.75 -12.40
N PHE A 568 8.82 -19.15 -12.41
CA PHE A 568 7.56 -19.88 -12.45
C PHE A 568 7.02 -20.01 -13.88
N CYS A 569 7.03 -21.24 -14.40
CA CYS A 569 6.65 -21.57 -15.77
C CYS A 569 5.26 -22.20 -15.88
N VAL A 570 4.66 -22.14 -17.08
CA VAL A 570 3.33 -22.71 -17.37
C VAL A 570 3.33 -24.25 -17.33
N SER A 571 4.35 -24.86 -17.93
CA SER A 571 4.41 -26.30 -18.22
C SER A 571 5.84 -26.81 -18.09
N ILE A 572 6.00 -28.14 -18.02
CA ILE A 572 7.31 -28.80 -17.93
C ILE A 572 8.15 -28.45 -19.16
N GLU A 573 7.54 -28.43 -20.35
CA GLU A 573 8.19 -28.04 -21.60
C GLU A 573 8.71 -26.61 -21.54
N HIS A 574 7.93 -25.69 -20.96
CA HIS A 574 8.34 -24.29 -20.82
C HIS A 574 9.47 -24.13 -19.80
N ALA A 575 9.45 -24.87 -18.69
CA ALA A 575 10.54 -24.83 -17.71
C ALA A 575 11.86 -25.37 -18.30
N ASN A 576 11.81 -26.46 -19.07
CA ASN A 576 12.97 -26.99 -19.79
C ASN A 576 13.49 -25.97 -20.81
N PHE A 577 12.60 -25.42 -21.64
CA PHE A 577 12.97 -24.40 -22.63
C PHE A 577 13.67 -23.18 -22.00
N MET A 578 13.15 -22.65 -20.89
CA MET A 578 13.76 -21.52 -20.21
C MET A 578 15.11 -21.88 -19.57
N CYS A 579 15.23 -23.08 -19.00
CA CYS A 579 16.48 -23.59 -18.44
C CYS A 579 17.56 -23.68 -19.52
N ASP A 580 17.26 -24.32 -20.65
CA ASP A 580 18.18 -24.48 -21.77
C ASP A 580 18.59 -23.12 -22.33
N PHE A 581 17.62 -22.22 -22.52
CA PHE A 581 17.87 -20.87 -23.03
C PHE A 581 18.76 -20.04 -22.12
N PHE A 582 18.57 -20.12 -20.80
CA PHE A 582 19.43 -19.41 -19.84
C PHE A 582 20.85 -20.00 -19.83
N GLN A 583 21.00 -21.32 -19.93
CA GLN A 583 22.31 -21.97 -20.03
C GLN A 583 23.04 -21.57 -21.32
N GLU A 584 22.36 -21.50 -22.47
CA GLU A 584 22.92 -21.01 -23.74
C GLU A 584 23.44 -19.57 -23.64
N ARG A 585 22.86 -18.75 -22.75
CA ARG A 585 23.27 -17.37 -22.46
C ARG A 585 24.30 -17.27 -21.33
N GLY A 586 24.84 -18.39 -20.85
CA GLY A 586 25.86 -18.43 -19.80
C GLY A 586 25.31 -18.18 -18.40
N ILE A 587 24.02 -18.37 -18.16
CA ILE A 587 23.38 -18.25 -16.84
C ILE A 587 23.11 -19.67 -16.30
N PRO A 588 23.91 -20.16 -15.34
CA PRO A 588 23.73 -21.48 -14.75
C PRO A 588 22.30 -21.65 -14.21
N SER A 589 21.56 -22.61 -14.74
CA SER A 589 20.13 -22.79 -14.42
C SER A 589 19.77 -24.26 -14.30
N LEU A 590 18.76 -24.55 -13.49
CA LEU A 590 18.23 -25.90 -13.25
C LEU A 590 16.72 -25.92 -13.50
N CYS A 591 16.22 -27.01 -14.09
CA CYS A 591 14.78 -27.25 -14.20
C CYS A 591 14.36 -28.28 -13.14
N LEU A 592 13.35 -27.94 -12.33
CA LEU A 592 12.75 -28.89 -11.38
C LEU A 592 11.27 -29.12 -11.68
N THR A 593 10.94 -30.37 -11.93
CA THR A 593 9.59 -30.84 -12.32
C THR A 593 9.16 -31.99 -11.42
N GLY A 594 7.85 -32.30 -11.38
CA GLY A 594 7.34 -33.38 -10.52
C GLY A 594 8.00 -34.74 -10.78
N GLN A 595 8.59 -34.89 -11.97
CA GLN A 595 9.30 -36.06 -12.47
C GLN A 595 10.81 -36.04 -12.17
N SER A 596 11.36 -34.94 -11.64
CA SER A 596 12.78 -34.85 -11.29
C SER A 596 13.15 -35.86 -10.19
N PRO A 597 14.32 -36.52 -10.29
CA PRO A 597 14.82 -37.44 -9.27
C PRO A 597 14.93 -36.81 -7.87
N ASP A 598 14.73 -37.63 -6.83
CA ASP A 598 14.77 -37.18 -5.43
C ASP A 598 16.12 -36.58 -5.03
N ASP A 599 17.23 -37.12 -5.53
CA ASP A 599 18.56 -36.58 -5.27
C ASP A 599 18.75 -35.19 -5.88
N GLU A 600 18.19 -34.94 -7.07
CA GLU A 600 18.23 -33.63 -7.72
C GLU A 600 17.37 -32.62 -6.94
N ARG A 601 16.16 -33.02 -6.52
CA ARG A 601 15.30 -32.20 -5.65
C ARG A 601 15.97 -31.83 -4.34
N ARG A 602 16.69 -32.77 -3.71
CA ARG A 602 17.39 -32.57 -2.44
C ARG A 602 18.59 -31.62 -2.57
N THR A 603 19.34 -31.73 -3.67
CA THR A 603 20.58 -30.96 -3.87
C THR A 603 20.33 -29.58 -4.49
N ALA A 604 19.26 -29.39 -5.26
CA ALA A 604 18.97 -28.14 -5.95
C ALA A 604 18.98 -26.89 -5.05
N LYS A 605 18.40 -26.99 -3.84
CA LYS A 605 18.45 -25.90 -2.85
C LYS A 605 19.89 -25.51 -2.51
N GLN A 606 20.74 -26.48 -2.22
CA GLN A 606 22.14 -26.24 -1.84
C GLN A 606 22.91 -25.63 -3.02
N ARG A 607 22.68 -26.13 -4.23
CA ARG A 607 23.31 -25.59 -5.45
C ARG A 607 22.94 -24.13 -5.69
N LEU A 608 21.69 -23.75 -5.44
CA LEU A 608 21.23 -22.35 -5.55
C LEU A 608 21.86 -21.47 -4.47
N VAL A 609 21.87 -21.92 -3.22
CA VAL A 609 22.43 -21.16 -2.09
C VAL A 609 23.95 -20.96 -2.23
N ASN A 610 24.66 -21.99 -2.70
CA ASN A 610 26.11 -21.96 -2.95
C ASN A 610 26.51 -21.20 -4.23
N GLY A 611 25.54 -20.81 -5.06
CA GLY A 611 25.78 -20.09 -6.32
C GLY A 611 26.26 -20.96 -7.49
N GLU A 612 26.18 -22.29 -7.39
CA GLU A 612 26.44 -23.19 -8.52
C GLU A 612 25.39 -23.05 -9.63
N VAL A 613 24.16 -22.71 -9.24
CA VAL A 613 23.07 -22.31 -10.14
C VAL A 613 22.54 -20.95 -9.72
N ARG A 614 22.12 -20.13 -10.68
CA ARG A 614 21.52 -18.81 -10.48
C ARG A 614 20.01 -18.86 -10.51
N PHE A 615 19.43 -19.74 -11.32
CA PHE A 615 17.99 -19.90 -11.44
C PHE A 615 17.54 -21.36 -11.30
N ILE A 616 16.40 -21.54 -10.64
CA ILE A 616 15.61 -22.77 -10.72
C ILE A 616 14.27 -22.45 -11.39
N PHE A 617 14.02 -23.07 -12.54
CA PHE A 617 12.73 -23.02 -13.23
C PHE A 617 11.83 -24.15 -12.75
N VAL A 618 10.59 -23.80 -12.39
CA VAL A 618 9.67 -24.74 -11.74
C VAL A 618 8.25 -24.66 -12.30
N VAL A 619 7.57 -25.80 -12.17
CA VAL A 619 6.14 -25.96 -12.46
C VAL A 619 5.49 -26.61 -11.25
N ASP A 620 4.72 -25.82 -10.50
CA ASP A 620 3.85 -26.24 -9.40
C ASP A 620 4.49 -26.95 -8.18
N ILE A 621 5.77 -27.41 -8.23
CA ILE A 621 6.45 -28.03 -7.09
C ILE A 621 6.78 -27.02 -6.01
N TYR A 622 7.31 -25.86 -6.38
CA TYR A 622 7.63 -24.81 -5.42
C TYR A 622 6.48 -23.82 -5.25
N ASN A 623 5.22 -24.26 -5.41
CA ASN A 623 4.08 -23.46 -4.94
C ASN A 623 3.95 -23.57 -3.41
N GLU A 624 4.19 -24.76 -2.83
CA GLU A 624 4.03 -25.06 -1.39
C GLU A 624 5.26 -25.84 -0.85
N GLY A 625 5.61 -25.70 0.45
CA GLY A 625 6.55 -26.60 1.14
C GLY A 625 8.07 -26.44 0.97
N VAL A 626 8.58 -25.55 0.11
CA VAL A 626 10.04 -25.30 0.00
C VAL A 626 10.48 -24.02 0.72
N ASP A 627 11.58 -24.11 1.48
CA ASP A 627 12.10 -23.04 2.33
C ASP A 627 13.52 -22.66 1.88
N ILE A 628 13.66 -21.55 1.14
CA ILE A 628 14.95 -20.98 0.72
C ILE A 628 14.92 -19.47 1.01
N PRO A 629 15.25 -19.04 2.24
CA PRO A 629 15.18 -17.63 2.62
C PRO A 629 16.03 -16.69 1.75
N GLU A 630 17.14 -17.22 1.24
CA GLU A 630 18.14 -16.50 0.45
C GLU A 630 17.68 -16.12 -0.96
N VAL A 631 16.51 -16.59 -1.42
CA VAL A 631 15.97 -16.22 -2.74
C VAL A 631 15.78 -14.72 -2.83
N ASN A 632 16.47 -14.07 -3.75
CA ASN A 632 16.46 -12.61 -3.92
C ASN A 632 15.82 -12.15 -5.24
N THR A 633 15.49 -13.08 -6.14
CA THR A 633 14.88 -12.79 -7.44
C THR A 633 13.75 -13.77 -7.76
N VAL A 634 12.59 -13.26 -8.19
CA VAL A 634 11.45 -14.07 -8.65
C VAL A 634 11.01 -13.62 -10.04
N LEU A 635 10.86 -14.58 -10.96
CA LEU A 635 10.34 -14.36 -12.31
C LEU A 635 8.95 -15.00 -12.44
N PHE A 636 7.92 -14.20 -12.66
CA PHE A 636 6.60 -14.67 -13.08
C PHE A 636 6.57 -14.72 -14.61
N LEU A 637 6.76 -15.92 -15.17
CA LEU A 637 6.81 -16.15 -16.61
C LEU A 637 5.48 -16.65 -17.19
N ARG A 638 4.43 -16.68 -16.35
CA ARG A 638 3.07 -17.07 -16.70
C ARG A 638 2.04 -16.13 -16.08
N PRO A 639 0.87 -15.96 -16.72
CA PRO A 639 -0.31 -15.42 -16.04
C PRO A 639 -0.61 -16.31 -14.83
N THR A 640 -0.49 -15.75 -13.63
CA THR A 640 -0.85 -16.47 -12.41
C THR A 640 -2.27 -16.07 -12.06
N GLU A 641 -3.24 -16.94 -12.39
CA GLU A 641 -4.68 -16.64 -12.30
C GLU A 641 -5.17 -16.59 -10.85
N SER A 642 -4.58 -17.44 -10.00
CA SER A 642 -4.94 -17.53 -8.59
C SER A 642 -4.12 -16.57 -7.74
N LEU A 643 -4.82 -15.69 -7.02
CA LEU A 643 -4.21 -14.81 -6.03
C LEU A 643 -3.45 -15.60 -4.96
N THR A 644 -4.01 -16.73 -4.51
CA THR A 644 -3.35 -17.65 -3.57
C THR A 644 -2.00 -18.11 -4.09
N ILE A 645 -1.95 -18.62 -5.32
CA ILE A 645 -0.69 -19.10 -5.91
C ILE A 645 0.29 -17.94 -6.06
N PHE A 646 -0.17 -16.77 -6.50
CA PHE A 646 0.66 -15.58 -6.63
C PHE A 646 1.31 -15.17 -5.29
N LEU A 647 0.52 -15.06 -4.22
CA LEU A 647 1.02 -14.69 -2.88
C LEU A 647 1.92 -15.78 -2.27
N GLN A 648 1.63 -17.05 -2.50
CA GLN A 648 2.48 -18.17 -2.08
C GLN A 648 3.84 -18.13 -2.80
N GLN A 649 3.84 -17.90 -4.12
CA GLN A 649 5.05 -17.81 -4.94
C GLN A 649 5.89 -16.59 -4.56
N LEU A 650 5.24 -15.43 -4.40
CA LEU A 650 5.88 -14.18 -3.98
C LEU A 650 6.51 -14.31 -2.59
N GLY A 651 5.75 -14.82 -1.60
CA GLY A 651 6.20 -14.89 -0.22
C GLY A 651 7.39 -15.82 0.05
N ARG A 652 7.77 -16.66 -0.92
CA ARG A 652 9.03 -17.42 -0.88
C ARG A 652 10.23 -16.50 -0.95
N GLY A 653 10.16 -15.51 -1.83
CA GLY A 653 11.17 -14.48 -1.96
C GLY A 653 11.10 -13.43 -0.87
N LEU A 654 10.04 -13.37 -0.05
CA LEU A 654 9.89 -12.32 0.99
C LEU A 654 10.47 -12.71 2.35
N ARG A 655 11.02 -13.92 2.51
CA ARG A 655 11.68 -14.31 3.75
C ARG A 655 12.94 -13.48 3.98
N LEU A 656 13.25 -13.20 5.25
CA LEU A 656 14.49 -12.51 5.64
C LEU A 656 15.69 -13.45 5.49
N ALA A 657 16.81 -12.90 5.03
CA ALA A 657 18.11 -13.59 4.96
C ALA A 657 19.23 -12.56 5.20
N GLU A 658 20.39 -13.02 5.67
CA GLU A 658 21.59 -12.18 5.72
C GLU A 658 21.91 -11.61 4.33
N ASP A 659 22.36 -10.35 4.31
CA ASP A 659 22.73 -9.58 3.10
C ASP A 659 21.61 -9.33 2.07
N LYS A 660 20.37 -9.68 2.39
CA LYS A 660 19.22 -9.48 1.50
C LYS A 660 18.51 -8.15 1.80
N GLU A 661 18.76 -7.14 0.97
CA GLU A 661 18.11 -5.82 1.09
C GLU A 661 16.63 -5.83 0.68
N CYS A 662 16.31 -6.47 -0.47
CA CYS A 662 14.95 -6.54 -1.01
C CYS A 662 14.80 -7.74 -1.95
N LEU A 663 13.56 -8.20 -2.16
CA LEU A 663 13.22 -9.15 -3.22
C LEU A 663 13.01 -8.41 -4.55
N THR A 664 13.72 -8.78 -5.60
CA THR A 664 13.43 -8.30 -6.96
C THR A 664 12.41 -9.21 -7.63
N VAL A 665 11.28 -8.67 -8.07
CA VAL A 665 10.21 -9.41 -8.73
C VAL A 665 10.02 -8.89 -10.15
N LEU A 666 10.16 -9.76 -11.15
CA LEU A 666 9.86 -9.44 -12.54
C LEU A 666 8.61 -10.20 -12.97
N ASP A 667 7.54 -9.46 -13.25
CA ASP A 667 6.28 -10.00 -13.75
C ASP A 667 6.12 -9.59 -15.22
N PHE A 668 6.05 -10.57 -16.11
CA PHE A 668 5.92 -10.32 -17.55
C PHE A 668 4.43 -10.25 -17.92
N ILE A 669 3.97 -9.02 -18.15
CA ILE A 669 2.56 -8.67 -18.29
C ILE A 669 2.27 -8.35 -19.76
N GLY A 670 1.59 -9.27 -20.42
CA GLY A 670 1.04 -9.09 -21.77
C GLY A 670 -0.41 -8.63 -21.75
N GLN A 671 -0.99 -8.46 -22.93
CA GLN A 671 -2.42 -8.29 -23.06
C GLN A 671 -3.10 -9.58 -22.59
N ALA A 672 -4.02 -9.45 -21.63
CA ALA A 672 -4.69 -10.58 -21.01
C ALA A 672 -6.19 -10.52 -21.28
N ASN A 673 -6.80 -11.70 -21.35
CA ASN A 673 -8.24 -11.90 -21.41
C ASN A 673 -8.95 -11.05 -20.35
N LYS A 674 -10.11 -10.50 -20.72
CA LYS A 674 -10.96 -9.63 -19.90
C LYS A 674 -11.37 -10.24 -18.55
N ARG A 675 -11.34 -11.57 -18.42
CA ARG A 675 -11.66 -12.28 -17.17
C ARG A 675 -10.50 -12.36 -16.18
N TYR A 676 -9.26 -12.04 -16.59
CA TYR A 676 -8.09 -12.04 -15.71
C TYR A 676 -8.14 -10.88 -14.71
N ASN A 677 -8.06 -11.16 -13.41
CA ASN A 677 -8.21 -10.13 -12.38
C ASN A 677 -6.87 -9.51 -11.96
N PHE A 678 -6.47 -8.42 -12.64
CA PHE A 678 -5.31 -7.62 -12.21
C PHE A 678 -5.59 -6.81 -10.93
N GLU A 679 -6.83 -6.44 -10.67
CA GLU A 679 -7.17 -5.54 -9.56
C GLU A 679 -6.88 -6.20 -8.22
N ASP A 680 -7.39 -7.41 -7.97
CA ASP A 680 -7.14 -8.14 -6.72
C ASP A 680 -5.65 -8.41 -6.51
N LYS A 681 -4.94 -8.75 -7.60
CA LYS A 681 -3.49 -9.03 -7.58
C LYS A 681 -2.71 -7.84 -7.04
N PHE A 682 -2.97 -6.63 -7.53
CA PHE A 682 -2.27 -5.44 -7.06
C PHE A 682 -2.83 -4.92 -5.74
N ALA A 683 -4.14 -5.01 -5.50
CA ALA A 683 -4.76 -4.63 -4.23
C ALA A 683 -4.14 -5.40 -3.04
N ALA A 684 -3.87 -6.69 -3.21
CA ALA A 684 -3.21 -7.52 -2.19
C ALA A 684 -1.77 -7.09 -1.84
N LEU A 685 -1.14 -6.24 -2.67
CA LEU A 685 0.21 -5.72 -2.46
C LEU A 685 0.23 -4.35 -1.76
N LEU A 686 -0.92 -3.72 -1.51
CA LEU A 686 -1.03 -2.33 -1.02
C LEU A 686 -1.53 -2.28 0.43
N SER A 687 -0.98 -1.37 1.23
CA SER A 687 -1.31 -1.24 2.66
C SER A 687 -2.67 -0.56 2.90
N ASN A 688 -3.14 0.26 1.95
CA ASN A 688 -4.38 1.01 2.07
C ASN A 688 -5.26 0.80 0.82
N THR A 689 -6.43 0.19 1.01
CA THR A 689 -7.39 -0.16 -0.06
C THR A 689 -8.44 0.94 -0.31
N ASN A 690 -8.38 2.06 0.43
CA ASN A 690 -9.30 3.20 0.24
C ASN A 690 -9.12 3.92 -1.11
N HIS A 691 -8.11 3.54 -1.89
CA HIS A 691 -7.86 4.07 -3.23
C HIS A 691 -7.92 2.94 -4.25
N SER A 692 -8.62 3.17 -5.35
CA SER A 692 -8.69 2.18 -6.43
C SER A 692 -7.32 1.92 -7.03
N VAL A 693 -7.07 0.67 -7.44
CA VAL A 693 -5.82 0.26 -8.11
C VAL A 693 -5.55 1.13 -9.35
N THR A 694 -6.60 1.58 -10.03
CA THR A 694 -6.48 2.52 -11.16
C THR A 694 -5.84 3.86 -10.77
N ARG A 695 -6.17 4.40 -9.58
CA ARG A 695 -5.55 5.63 -9.07
C ARG A 695 -4.10 5.38 -8.69
N GLU A 696 -3.82 4.24 -8.06
CA GLU A 696 -2.47 3.84 -7.65
C GLU A 696 -1.53 3.67 -8.85
N ILE A 697 -1.96 2.99 -9.92
CA ILE A 697 -1.19 2.85 -11.17
C ILE A 697 -0.81 4.21 -11.76
N LYS A 698 -1.75 5.18 -11.76
CA LYS A 698 -1.52 6.52 -12.31
C LYS A 698 -0.57 7.37 -11.46
N ASN A 699 -0.53 7.12 -10.16
CA ASN A 699 0.23 7.90 -9.20
C ASN A 699 1.55 7.21 -8.77
N GLY A 700 1.82 6.01 -9.28
CA GLY A 700 3.05 5.26 -9.00
C GLY A 700 3.03 4.43 -7.72
N PHE A 701 1.86 3.89 -7.33
CA PHE A 701 1.65 3.03 -6.16
C PHE A 701 2.12 3.66 -4.84
N ILE A 702 1.55 4.82 -4.50
CA ILE A 702 1.89 5.58 -3.29
C ILE A 702 1.53 4.76 -2.03
N SER A 703 0.48 3.93 -2.11
CA SER A 703 0.00 3.12 -0.99
C SER A 703 0.76 1.79 -0.81
N ALA A 704 1.88 1.60 -1.49
CA ALA A 704 2.73 0.41 -1.30
C ALA A 704 3.40 0.42 0.09
N PRO A 705 3.63 -0.76 0.69
CA PRO A 705 4.30 -0.88 1.99
C PRO A 705 5.64 -0.16 1.99
N LYS A 706 6.02 0.42 3.14
CA LYS A 706 7.33 1.07 3.27
C LYS A 706 8.45 0.11 2.89
N GLY A 707 9.37 0.58 2.06
CA GLY A 707 10.48 -0.24 1.56
C GLY A 707 10.18 -0.96 0.25
N CYS A 708 8.90 -1.10 -0.09
CA CYS A 708 8.46 -1.71 -1.32
C CYS A 708 8.36 -0.67 -2.44
N TYR A 709 8.47 -1.17 -3.66
CA TYR A 709 8.34 -0.37 -4.85
C TYR A 709 7.61 -1.17 -5.92
N ILE A 710 6.65 -0.54 -6.60
CA ILE A 710 5.94 -1.15 -7.72
C ILE A 710 6.08 -0.22 -8.92
N GLN A 711 6.69 -0.72 -9.99
CA GLN A 711 6.82 -0.03 -11.27
C GLN A 711 6.26 -0.88 -12.39
N LEU A 712 5.36 -0.28 -13.15
CA LEU A 712 4.83 -0.87 -14.37
C LEU A 712 5.43 -0.13 -15.56
N GLU A 713 5.94 -0.87 -16.53
CA GLU A 713 6.33 -0.28 -17.81
C GLU A 713 5.10 0.32 -18.51
N LYS A 714 5.32 1.35 -19.34
CA LYS A 714 4.25 2.14 -19.95
C LYS A 714 3.18 1.29 -20.65
N LYS A 715 3.59 0.25 -21.40
CA LYS A 715 2.66 -0.65 -22.10
C LYS A 715 1.99 -1.63 -21.14
N ALA A 716 2.73 -2.24 -20.20
CA ALA A 716 2.15 -3.07 -19.15
C ALA A 716 1.07 -2.32 -18.34
N ALA A 717 1.35 -1.08 -17.91
CA ALA A 717 0.38 -0.23 -17.23
C ALA A 717 -0.86 0.06 -18.07
N ALA A 718 -0.70 0.27 -19.38
CA ALA A 718 -1.81 0.47 -20.31
C ALA A 718 -2.68 -0.80 -20.43
N HIS A 719 -2.06 -1.98 -20.61
CA HIS A 719 -2.78 -3.26 -20.68
C HIS A 719 -3.59 -3.55 -19.41
N ILE A 720 -3.00 -3.30 -18.23
CA ILE A 720 -3.70 -3.47 -16.95
C ILE A 720 -4.87 -2.48 -16.84
N LEU A 721 -4.66 -1.20 -17.16
CA LEU A 721 -5.72 -0.19 -17.08
C LEU A 721 -6.86 -0.45 -18.07
N GLU A 722 -6.53 -0.94 -19.27
CA GLU A 722 -7.52 -1.33 -20.27
C GLU A 722 -8.33 -2.54 -19.79
N ASN A 723 -7.66 -3.55 -19.25
CA ASN A 723 -8.31 -4.74 -18.68
C ASN A 723 -9.24 -4.37 -17.51
N ILE A 724 -8.79 -3.55 -16.54
CA ILE A 724 -9.62 -3.07 -15.43
C ILE A 724 -10.83 -2.26 -15.93
N ARG A 725 -10.63 -1.37 -16.92
CA ARG A 725 -11.74 -0.60 -17.51
C ARG A 725 -12.73 -1.46 -18.28
N ALA A 726 -12.25 -2.43 -19.04
CA ALA A 726 -13.09 -3.39 -19.76
C ALA A 726 -13.85 -4.31 -18.79
N SER A 727 -13.26 -4.58 -17.62
CA SER A 727 -13.78 -5.45 -16.57
C SER A 727 -14.89 -4.80 -15.72
N TYR A 728 -14.77 -3.51 -15.36
CA TYR A 728 -15.67 -2.82 -14.40
C TYR A 728 -16.27 -1.49 -14.88
N GLY A 729 -15.77 -0.92 -15.97
CA GLY A 729 -15.98 0.49 -16.31
C GLY A 729 -17.16 0.80 -17.24
N ASN A 730 -17.90 -0.20 -17.72
CA ASN A 730 -19.05 0.02 -18.60
C ASN A 730 -20.27 -0.80 -18.17
N THR A 731 -21.47 -0.29 -18.48
CA THR A 731 -22.74 -0.95 -18.18
C THR A 731 -22.79 -2.38 -18.73
N ALA A 732 -22.19 -2.61 -19.91
CA ALA A 732 -22.14 -3.92 -20.55
C ALA A 732 -21.31 -4.96 -19.77
N GLY A 733 -20.21 -4.55 -19.14
CA GLY A 733 -19.35 -5.41 -18.33
C GLY A 733 -20.02 -5.80 -17.01
N LEU A 734 -20.70 -4.86 -16.36
CA LEU A 734 -21.53 -5.16 -15.18
C LEU A 734 -22.67 -6.13 -15.54
N ILE A 735 -23.39 -5.88 -16.63
CA ILE A 735 -24.45 -6.78 -17.13
C ILE A 735 -23.89 -8.18 -17.40
N SER A 736 -22.77 -8.28 -18.12
CA SER A 736 -22.15 -9.56 -18.44
C SER A 736 -21.75 -10.34 -17.19
N ARG A 737 -21.18 -9.67 -16.18
CA ARG A 737 -20.79 -10.31 -14.91
C ARG A 737 -21.97 -10.71 -14.06
N ILE A 738 -23.06 -9.94 -14.09
CA ILE A 738 -24.31 -10.30 -13.42
C ILE A 738 -24.89 -11.54 -14.08
N ALA A 739 -24.94 -11.58 -15.42
CA ALA A 739 -25.43 -12.72 -16.19
C ALA A 739 -24.61 -14.00 -15.94
N SER A 740 -23.28 -13.89 -15.86
CA SER A 740 -22.40 -15.04 -15.63
C SER A 740 -22.13 -15.34 -14.16
N PHE A 741 -22.61 -14.54 -13.20
CA PHE A 741 -22.23 -14.65 -11.79
C PHE A 741 -22.49 -16.03 -11.20
N GLU A 742 -23.68 -16.59 -11.43
CA GLU A 742 -24.05 -17.89 -10.86
C GLU A 742 -23.25 -19.04 -11.49
N GLU A 743 -22.94 -18.93 -12.79
CA GLU A 743 -22.11 -19.89 -13.51
C GLU A 743 -20.64 -19.80 -13.06
N ASP A 744 -20.11 -18.58 -12.91
CA ASP A 744 -18.71 -18.32 -12.57
C ASP A 744 -18.41 -18.64 -11.09
N THR A 745 -19.37 -18.43 -10.19
CA THR A 745 -19.14 -18.53 -8.73
C THR A 745 -19.84 -19.72 -8.06
N GLY A 746 -20.85 -20.30 -8.70
CA GLY A 746 -21.72 -21.31 -8.08
C GLY A 746 -22.55 -20.79 -6.90
N LYS A 747 -22.59 -19.47 -6.68
CA LYS A 747 -23.41 -18.81 -5.65
C LYS A 747 -24.64 -18.16 -6.30
N THR A 748 -25.75 -18.09 -5.56
CA THR A 748 -26.93 -17.35 -5.98
C THR A 748 -26.63 -15.86 -6.05
N LEU A 749 -27.04 -15.19 -7.13
CA LEU A 749 -26.85 -13.75 -7.29
C LEU A 749 -27.60 -12.99 -6.19
N ARG A 750 -26.84 -12.39 -5.28
CA ARG A 750 -27.32 -11.46 -4.25
C ARG A 750 -26.44 -10.22 -4.24
N PHE A 751 -27.01 -9.08 -3.87
CA PHE A 751 -26.30 -7.80 -3.88
C PHE A 751 -24.99 -7.86 -3.08
N SER A 752 -25.03 -8.34 -1.82
CA SER A 752 -23.84 -8.48 -0.97
C SER A 752 -22.81 -9.43 -1.57
N GLU A 753 -23.24 -10.61 -2.01
CA GLU A 753 -22.35 -11.62 -2.61
C GLU A 753 -21.66 -11.12 -3.88
N PHE A 754 -22.37 -10.36 -4.70
CA PHE A 754 -21.81 -9.75 -5.92
C PHE A 754 -20.73 -8.71 -5.58
N LEU A 755 -21.01 -7.81 -4.63
CA LEU A 755 -20.05 -6.79 -4.21
C LEU A 755 -18.82 -7.40 -3.53
N GLU A 756 -19.01 -8.38 -2.65
CA GLU A 756 -17.94 -9.06 -1.94
C GLU A 756 -17.04 -9.86 -2.88
N HIS A 757 -17.62 -10.58 -3.84
CA HIS A 757 -16.85 -11.40 -4.77
C HIS A 757 -15.99 -10.57 -5.71
N TYR A 758 -16.51 -9.44 -6.21
CA TYR A 758 -15.79 -8.59 -7.16
C TYR A 758 -15.05 -7.42 -6.50
N HIS A 759 -15.07 -7.32 -5.16
CA HIS A 759 -14.50 -6.21 -4.41
C HIS A 759 -14.97 -4.83 -4.89
N ILE A 760 -16.23 -4.74 -5.32
CA ILE A 760 -16.82 -3.51 -5.86
C ILE A 760 -17.48 -2.73 -4.71
N GLU A 761 -17.22 -1.42 -4.63
CA GLU A 761 -18.00 -0.55 -3.76
C GLU A 761 -19.39 -0.27 -4.35
N PRO A 762 -20.47 -0.22 -3.54
CA PRO A 762 -21.83 0.04 -4.04
C PRO A 762 -21.93 1.27 -4.96
N ARG A 763 -21.19 2.34 -4.65
CA ARG A 763 -21.17 3.58 -5.44
C ARG A 763 -20.68 3.38 -6.88
N ALA A 764 -19.79 2.42 -7.13
CA ALA A 764 -19.29 2.13 -8.46
C ALA A 764 -20.39 1.54 -9.36
N ILE A 765 -21.34 0.78 -8.78
CA ILE A 765 -22.53 0.28 -9.49
C ILE A 765 -23.51 1.42 -9.74
N TYR A 766 -23.85 2.16 -8.69
CA TYR A 766 -24.88 3.21 -8.73
C TYR A 766 -24.52 4.42 -9.59
N LYS A 767 -23.26 4.53 -10.04
CA LYS A 767 -22.87 5.48 -11.08
C LYS A 767 -23.58 5.22 -12.42
N PHE A 768 -23.94 3.97 -12.71
CA PHE A 768 -24.54 3.57 -13.98
C PHE A 768 -26.05 3.38 -13.88
N SER A 769 -26.51 2.58 -12.91
CA SER A 769 -27.93 2.29 -12.68
C SER A 769 -28.11 1.57 -11.33
N SER A 770 -29.36 1.25 -10.95
CA SER A 770 -29.61 0.36 -9.81
C SER A 770 -29.15 -1.07 -10.13
N PHE A 771 -28.75 -1.82 -9.11
CA PHE A 771 -28.33 -3.21 -9.28
C PHE A 771 -29.48 -4.08 -9.81
N SER A 772 -30.72 -3.79 -9.41
CA SER A 772 -31.90 -4.48 -9.92
C SER A 772 -32.11 -4.22 -11.41
N ARG A 773 -31.98 -2.97 -11.87
CA ARG A 773 -32.10 -2.65 -13.31
C ARG A 773 -30.97 -3.28 -14.12
N LEU A 774 -29.77 -3.37 -13.58
CA LEU A 774 -28.66 -4.09 -14.24
C LEU A 774 -28.93 -5.61 -14.28
N SER A 775 -29.51 -6.18 -13.22
CA SER A 775 -29.92 -7.59 -13.16
C SER A 775 -31.05 -7.92 -14.15
N ALA A 776 -31.99 -7.00 -14.35
CA ALA A 776 -33.06 -7.16 -15.34
C ALA A 776 -32.48 -7.14 -16.76
N ARG A 777 -31.57 -6.21 -17.06
CA ARG A 777 -30.86 -6.14 -18.35
C ARG A 777 -29.92 -7.32 -18.62
N ALA A 778 -29.55 -8.05 -17.58
CA ALA A 778 -28.75 -9.27 -17.64
C ALA A 778 -29.61 -10.54 -17.78
N ASP A 779 -30.93 -10.39 -17.90
CA ASP A 779 -31.91 -11.47 -17.95
C ASP A 779 -31.88 -12.40 -16.71
N VAL A 780 -31.35 -11.93 -15.57
CA VAL A 780 -31.29 -12.70 -14.31
C VAL A 780 -32.55 -12.53 -13.47
N ILE A 781 -33.16 -11.35 -13.53
CA ILE A 781 -34.49 -11.10 -12.95
C ILE A 781 -35.46 -10.63 -14.05
N PRO A 782 -36.79 -10.78 -13.87
CA PRO A 782 -37.75 -10.25 -14.82
C PRO A 782 -37.65 -8.72 -14.96
N GLU A 783 -37.94 -8.21 -16.15
CA GLU A 783 -38.14 -6.78 -16.37
C GLU A 783 -39.23 -6.24 -15.42
N PHE A 784 -38.98 -5.07 -14.86
CA PHE A 784 -39.86 -4.40 -13.90
C PHE A 784 -40.05 -2.92 -14.25
N ASP A 785 -41.20 -2.39 -13.85
CA ASP A 785 -41.55 -0.97 -13.97
C ASP A 785 -42.11 -0.51 -12.63
N GLU A 786 -41.35 0.33 -11.94
CA GLU A 786 -41.62 0.78 -10.58
C GLU A 786 -41.66 2.32 -10.54
N PRO A 787 -42.74 2.96 -10.04
CA PRO A 787 -42.93 4.41 -10.12
C PRO A 787 -41.79 5.26 -9.54
N LEU A 788 -41.02 4.73 -8.58
CA LEU A 788 -39.92 5.45 -7.93
C LEU A 788 -38.54 5.12 -8.48
N GLU A 789 -38.43 4.39 -9.58
CA GLU A 789 -37.14 3.91 -10.08
C GLU A 789 -36.11 5.03 -10.33
N GLU A 790 -36.50 6.10 -11.02
CA GLU A 790 -35.58 7.20 -11.32
C GLU A 790 -35.12 7.91 -10.03
N ILE A 791 -36.03 8.06 -9.06
CA ILE A 791 -35.77 8.74 -7.79
C ILE A 791 -34.84 7.90 -6.91
N LEU A 792 -35.15 6.61 -6.74
CA LEU A 792 -34.34 5.68 -5.94
C LEU A 792 -32.96 5.46 -6.56
N THR A 793 -32.88 5.33 -7.89
CA THR A 793 -31.61 5.20 -8.61
C THR A 793 -30.69 6.39 -8.35
N LYS A 794 -31.23 7.62 -8.37
CA LYS A 794 -30.47 8.83 -8.03
C LYS A 794 -30.14 8.95 -6.53
N ALA A 795 -30.83 8.21 -5.66
CA ALA A 795 -30.64 8.25 -4.21
C ALA A 795 -29.67 7.21 -3.66
N PHE A 796 -29.54 6.04 -4.31
CA PHE A 796 -28.63 4.98 -3.86
C PHE A 796 -27.19 5.43 -3.57
N PRO A 797 -26.54 6.32 -4.37
CA PRO A 797 -25.20 6.80 -4.04
C PRO A 797 -25.07 7.53 -2.69
N ARG A 798 -26.17 8.12 -2.19
CA ARG A 798 -26.25 8.79 -0.89
C ARG A 798 -26.53 7.80 0.24
N PHE A 799 -27.36 6.79 0.00
CA PHE A 799 -27.57 5.70 0.96
C PHE A 799 -26.32 4.83 1.13
N ALA A 800 -25.53 4.66 0.07
CA ALA A 800 -24.31 3.85 0.08
C ALA A 800 -23.24 4.33 1.08
N THR A 801 -23.28 5.57 1.57
CA THR A 801 -22.32 6.09 2.56
C THR A 801 -22.79 6.00 4.00
N ILE A 802 -24.01 5.56 4.28
CA ILE A 802 -24.52 5.52 5.64
C ILE A 802 -23.84 4.36 6.38
N ASP A 803 -23.25 4.64 7.53
CA ASP A 803 -22.49 3.70 8.38
C ASP A 803 -22.81 3.85 9.88
N SER A 804 -23.93 4.51 10.23
CA SER A 804 -24.45 4.56 11.61
C SER A 804 -25.34 3.35 11.89
N ARG A 805 -25.00 2.56 12.92
CA ARG A 805 -25.73 1.35 13.32
C ARG A 805 -27.16 1.68 13.70
N ARG A 806 -27.35 2.75 14.49
CA ARG A 806 -28.66 3.19 14.98
C ARG A 806 -29.56 3.66 13.84
N LEU A 807 -29.04 4.50 12.94
CA LEU A 807 -29.79 4.97 11.77
C LEU A 807 -30.14 3.81 10.84
N ILE A 808 -29.19 2.94 10.50
CA ILE A 808 -29.43 1.81 9.61
C ILE A 808 -30.48 0.86 10.18
N ALA A 809 -30.37 0.49 11.46
CA ALA A 809 -31.34 -0.38 12.11
C ALA A 809 -32.76 0.23 12.09
N PHE A 810 -32.88 1.54 12.36
CA PHE A 810 -34.15 2.25 12.28
C PHE A 810 -34.75 2.24 10.87
N LEU A 811 -33.95 2.50 9.84
CA LEU A 811 -34.39 2.49 8.44
C LEU A 811 -34.79 1.08 7.98
N LEU A 812 -34.02 0.05 8.34
CA LEU A 812 -34.36 -1.35 8.01
C LEU A 812 -35.69 -1.78 8.61
N ARG A 813 -36.00 -1.34 9.84
CA ARG A 813 -37.31 -1.53 10.48
C ARG A 813 -38.41 -0.82 9.69
N GLY A 814 -38.23 0.48 9.39
CA GLY A 814 -39.21 1.29 8.66
C GLY A 814 -39.46 0.87 7.20
N LEU A 815 -38.50 0.20 6.57
CA LEU A 815 -38.66 -0.40 5.23
C LEU A 815 -39.38 -1.76 5.28
N SER A 816 -39.47 -2.39 6.45
CA SER A 816 -40.11 -3.70 6.62
C SER A 816 -41.54 -3.57 7.13
N GLU A 817 -41.82 -2.62 8.02
CA GLU A 817 -43.12 -2.41 8.67
C GLU A 817 -43.41 -0.93 8.91
N ASP A 818 -44.68 -0.60 9.18
CA ASP A 818 -45.06 0.75 9.59
C ASP A 818 -44.53 1.04 11.00
N ILE A 819 -43.70 2.06 11.12
CA ILE A 819 -43.11 2.49 12.39
C ILE A 819 -43.78 3.76 12.89
N THR A 820 -44.01 3.83 14.20
CA THR A 820 -44.41 5.07 14.87
C THR A 820 -43.18 5.58 15.63
N PRO A 821 -42.66 6.78 15.29
CA PRO A 821 -41.49 7.31 15.98
C PRO A 821 -41.84 7.59 17.45
N THR A 822 -40.99 7.10 18.33
CA THR A 822 -41.14 7.15 19.80
C THR A 822 -40.27 8.21 20.46
N SER A 823 -39.33 8.79 19.72
CA SER A 823 -38.45 9.86 20.17
C SER A 823 -38.24 10.92 19.09
N ASP A 824 -37.76 12.11 19.50
CA ASP A 824 -37.45 13.18 18.55
C ASP A 824 -36.30 12.80 17.61
N ALA A 825 -35.33 11.99 18.07
CA ALA A 825 -34.30 11.43 17.19
C ALA A 825 -34.90 10.55 16.10
N GLU A 826 -35.87 9.69 16.40
CA GLU A 826 -36.54 8.85 15.39
C GLU A 826 -37.33 9.71 14.37
N LEU A 827 -37.96 10.80 14.81
CA LEU A 827 -38.59 11.78 13.91
C LEU A 827 -37.57 12.42 12.96
N ARG A 828 -36.42 12.83 13.48
CA ARG A 828 -35.32 13.40 12.69
C ARG A 828 -34.74 12.38 11.70
N MET A 829 -34.60 11.12 12.10
CA MET A 829 -34.16 10.04 11.19
C MET A 829 -35.12 9.86 10.01
N LEU A 830 -36.43 10.00 10.21
CA LEU A 830 -37.41 9.98 9.11
C LEU A 830 -37.26 11.17 8.16
N GLN A 831 -37.01 12.37 8.70
CA GLN A 831 -36.74 13.56 7.88
C GLN A 831 -35.44 13.42 7.07
N MET A 832 -34.39 12.90 7.70
CA MET A 832 -33.12 12.56 7.04
C MET A 832 -33.35 11.58 5.89
N PHE A 833 -34.14 10.52 6.10
CA PHE A 833 -34.48 9.55 5.06
C PHE A 833 -35.23 10.19 3.90
N GLN A 834 -36.33 10.89 4.19
CA GLN A 834 -37.17 11.57 3.21
C GLN A 834 -36.35 12.50 2.31
N TYR A 835 -35.48 13.33 2.92
CA TYR A 835 -34.64 14.25 2.17
C TYR A 835 -33.50 13.52 1.43
N THR A 836 -32.94 12.46 2.00
CA THR A 836 -31.93 11.64 1.30
C THR A 836 -32.51 11.07 -0.01
N LEU A 837 -33.77 10.64 0.03
CA LEU A 837 -34.50 10.12 -1.13
C LEU A 837 -34.90 11.23 -2.13
N TYR A 838 -35.69 12.21 -1.70
CA TYR A 838 -36.33 13.20 -2.58
C TYR A 838 -35.58 14.51 -2.74
N GLN A 839 -34.56 14.76 -1.91
CA GLN A 839 -33.83 16.05 -1.81
C GLN A 839 -34.76 17.24 -1.52
N LYS A 840 -35.89 16.95 -0.86
CA LYS A 840 -36.96 17.88 -0.51
C LYS A 840 -37.57 17.48 0.82
N SER A 841 -38.11 18.45 1.55
CA SER A 841 -38.91 18.18 2.75
C SER A 841 -40.22 17.45 2.41
N ALA A 842 -40.81 16.78 3.41
CA ALA A 842 -42.08 16.06 3.25
C ALA A 842 -43.20 16.95 2.70
N GLU A 843 -43.32 18.18 3.21
CA GLU A 843 -44.31 19.17 2.75
C GLU A 843 -44.16 19.50 1.27
N ASN A 844 -42.92 19.71 0.81
CA ASN A 844 -42.62 20.02 -0.59
C ASN A 844 -42.80 18.82 -1.53
N CYS A 845 -42.90 17.61 -0.99
CA CYS A 845 -43.29 16.40 -1.70
C CYS A 845 -44.81 16.18 -1.69
N GLY A 846 -45.59 17.05 -1.02
CA GLY A 846 -47.03 16.88 -0.84
C GLY A 846 -47.39 15.77 0.16
N PHE A 847 -46.47 15.41 1.06
CA PHE A 847 -46.70 14.39 2.08
C PHE A 847 -47.18 15.02 3.38
N THR A 848 -48.08 14.29 4.06
CA THR A 848 -48.64 14.69 5.36
C THR A 848 -47.64 14.43 6.48
N THR A 849 -46.84 13.37 6.35
CA THR A 849 -45.80 13.01 7.30
C THR A 849 -44.54 12.48 6.59
N PRO A 850 -43.35 12.61 7.19
CA PRO A 850 -42.13 11.97 6.67
C PRO A 850 -42.22 10.44 6.50
N LEU A 851 -43.14 9.78 7.23
CA LEU A 851 -43.40 8.33 7.11
C LEU A 851 -43.99 7.95 5.74
N ASP A 852 -44.68 8.87 5.07
CA ASP A 852 -45.28 8.64 3.75
C ASP A 852 -44.21 8.33 2.70
N GLY A 853 -42.99 8.86 2.86
CA GLY A 853 -41.84 8.51 2.02
C GLY A 853 -41.44 7.04 2.12
N LEU A 854 -41.35 6.49 3.34
CA LEU A 854 -41.08 5.06 3.57
C LEU A 854 -42.21 4.17 3.05
N ARG A 855 -43.47 4.60 3.18
CA ARG A 855 -44.64 3.91 2.60
C ARG A 855 -44.52 3.81 1.08
N ARG A 856 -44.17 4.92 0.43
CA ARG A 856 -44.00 4.96 -1.04
C ARG A 856 -42.84 4.10 -1.52
N VAL A 857 -41.73 4.02 -0.78
CA VAL A 857 -40.66 3.07 -1.13
C VAL A 857 -41.13 1.62 -1.04
N ARG A 858 -41.93 1.25 -0.04
CA ARG A 858 -42.45 -0.12 0.11
C ARG A 858 -43.40 -0.58 -1.01
N GLU A 859 -44.04 0.35 -1.70
CA GLU A 859 -44.86 0.03 -2.89
C GLU A 859 -44.02 -0.34 -4.13
N ASN A 860 -42.69 -0.21 -4.05
CA ASN A 860 -41.72 -0.54 -5.10
C ASN A 860 -40.89 -1.75 -4.59
N PRO A 861 -41.44 -2.97 -4.60
CA PRO A 861 -40.88 -4.13 -3.91
C PRO A 861 -39.45 -4.49 -4.35
N VAL A 862 -39.12 -4.36 -5.64
CA VAL A 862 -37.80 -4.69 -6.19
C VAL A 862 -36.76 -3.71 -5.65
N LEU A 863 -36.99 -2.42 -5.81
CA LEU A 863 -36.03 -1.40 -5.36
C LEU A 863 -36.00 -1.25 -3.83
N CYS A 864 -37.11 -1.54 -3.14
CA CYS A 864 -37.15 -1.62 -1.68
C CYS A 864 -36.28 -2.77 -1.16
N ALA A 865 -36.35 -3.94 -1.80
CA ALA A 865 -35.48 -5.08 -1.47
C ALA A 865 -34.00 -4.73 -1.70
N GLU A 866 -33.67 -4.03 -2.78
CA GLU A 866 -32.32 -3.55 -3.04
C GLU A 866 -31.82 -2.55 -1.99
N LEU A 867 -32.65 -1.58 -1.60
CA LEU A 867 -32.30 -0.61 -0.55
C LEU A 867 -32.06 -1.30 0.80
N ARG A 868 -32.88 -2.31 1.14
CA ARG A 868 -32.66 -3.13 2.33
C ARG A 868 -31.37 -3.92 2.24
N ALA A 869 -31.05 -4.48 1.07
CA ALA A 869 -29.80 -5.20 0.85
C ALA A 869 -28.57 -4.29 1.00
N LEU A 870 -28.63 -3.06 0.46
CA LEU A 870 -27.58 -2.05 0.61
C LEU A 870 -27.37 -1.66 2.07
N LEU A 871 -28.44 -1.35 2.80
CA LEU A 871 -28.35 -0.96 4.21
C LEU A 871 -27.84 -2.12 5.08
N THR A 872 -28.29 -3.35 4.82
CA THR A 872 -27.78 -4.55 5.51
C THR A 872 -26.31 -4.79 5.22
N TYR A 873 -25.90 -4.61 3.96
CA TYR A 873 -24.49 -4.70 3.55
C TYR A 873 -23.61 -3.68 4.30
N ASN A 874 -24.06 -2.42 4.37
CA ASN A 874 -23.36 -1.38 5.12
C ASN A 874 -23.27 -1.73 6.61
N TYR A 875 -24.38 -2.17 7.23
CA TYR A 875 -24.43 -2.55 8.64
C TYR A 875 -23.39 -3.62 9.00
N ASN A 876 -23.27 -4.65 8.16
CA ASN A 876 -22.35 -5.77 8.40
C ASN A 876 -20.87 -5.40 8.23
N ARG A 877 -20.55 -4.28 7.58
CA ARG A 877 -19.17 -3.83 7.32
C ARG A 877 -18.67 -2.76 8.29
N ILE A 878 -19.49 -2.32 9.23
CA ILE A 878 -19.06 -1.36 10.27
C ILE A 878 -18.03 -2.07 11.17
N ASP A 879 -16.78 -1.62 11.06
CA ASP A 879 -15.61 -2.17 11.76
C ASP A 879 -15.13 -1.28 12.92
N PHE A 880 -15.86 -0.21 13.22
CA PHE A 880 -15.62 0.71 14.33
C PHE A 880 -16.78 0.73 15.33
N ILE A 881 -16.55 1.32 16.50
CA ILE A 881 -17.58 1.53 17.52
C ILE A 881 -18.14 2.95 17.35
N ASP A 882 -19.39 3.05 16.89
CA ASP A 882 -20.14 4.32 16.92
C ASP A 882 -20.71 4.57 18.34
N GLU A 883 -20.84 5.84 18.71
CA GLU A 883 -21.39 6.27 20.00
C GLU A 883 -22.32 7.48 19.81
N PRO A 884 -23.49 7.55 20.47
CA PRO A 884 -24.36 8.72 20.38
C PRO A 884 -23.68 10.00 20.85
N VAL A 885 -23.94 11.12 20.16
CA VAL A 885 -23.41 12.43 20.56
C VAL A 885 -24.33 13.07 21.61
N ASP A 886 -23.77 13.48 22.75
CA ASP A 886 -24.48 14.30 23.73
C ASP A 886 -24.39 15.79 23.36
N LEU A 887 -25.47 16.32 22.78
CA LEU A 887 -25.62 17.73 22.42
C LEU A 887 -26.65 18.45 23.32
N GLY A 888 -27.10 17.84 24.42
CA GLY A 888 -28.16 18.38 25.28
C GLY A 888 -29.58 18.23 24.72
N PHE A 889 -29.77 17.50 23.62
CA PHE A 889 -31.06 17.09 23.06
C PHE A 889 -30.93 15.74 22.35
N ASP A 890 -32.06 15.10 22.04
CA ASP A 890 -32.10 13.76 21.42
C ASP A 890 -31.62 13.77 19.95
N CYS A 891 -30.31 13.55 19.73
CA CYS A 891 -29.68 13.66 18.42
C CYS A 891 -29.56 12.29 17.72
N PRO A 892 -29.89 12.17 16.42
CA PRO A 892 -29.73 10.93 15.66
C PRO A 892 -28.32 10.70 15.11
N LEU A 893 -27.37 11.61 15.35
CA LEU A 893 -25.98 11.49 14.91
C LEU A 893 -25.17 10.67 15.92
N ASP A 894 -24.26 9.85 15.38
CA ASP A 894 -23.32 9.03 16.13
C ASP A 894 -21.87 9.42 15.75
N LEU A 895 -20.96 9.34 16.72
CA LEU A 895 -19.52 9.58 16.54
C LEU A 895 -18.91 8.54 15.60
N HIS A 896 -17.88 8.97 14.86
CA HIS A 896 -17.14 8.15 13.88
C HIS A 896 -17.93 7.72 12.63
N CYS A 897 -19.19 8.13 12.50
CA CYS A 897 -20.02 7.86 11.33
C CYS A 897 -19.91 8.94 10.23
N THR A 898 -20.16 8.52 9.00
CA THR A 898 -20.21 9.31 7.78
C THR A 898 -21.63 9.76 7.48
N TYR A 899 -21.81 11.08 7.36
CA TYR A 899 -23.08 11.69 6.97
C TYR A 899 -22.85 12.69 5.85
N THR A 900 -23.84 12.84 4.98
CA THR A 900 -23.87 13.99 4.07
C THR A 900 -24.15 15.27 4.87
N ARG A 901 -23.69 16.41 4.36
CA ARG A 901 -23.97 17.73 4.96
C ARG A 901 -25.47 17.91 5.23
N ASP A 902 -26.30 17.52 4.28
CA ASP A 902 -27.75 17.69 4.37
C ASP A 902 -28.36 16.81 5.46
N GLN A 903 -27.85 15.59 5.65
CA GLN A 903 -28.26 14.71 6.76
C GLN A 903 -27.89 15.30 8.13
N ILE A 904 -26.69 15.88 8.28
CA ILE A 904 -26.27 16.53 9.52
C ILE A 904 -27.17 17.72 9.84
N LEU A 905 -27.45 18.57 8.86
CA LEU A 905 -28.31 19.74 9.05
C LEU A 905 -29.74 19.34 9.46
N LEU A 906 -30.30 18.31 8.83
CA LEU A 906 -31.64 17.81 9.18
C LEU A 906 -31.68 17.14 10.56
N ALA A 907 -30.62 16.41 10.93
CA ALA A 907 -30.48 15.86 12.28
C ALA A 907 -30.47 16.93 13.38
N LEU A 908 -30.21 18.18 12.99
CA LEU A 908 -30.15 19.34 13.87
C LEU A 908 -31.35 20.30 13.65
N ASP A 909 -32.45 19.79 13.09
CA ASP A 909 -33.72 20.51 12.83
C ASP A 909 -33.58 21.70 11.85
N PHE A 910 -32.63 21.64 10.92
CA PHE A 910 -32.49 22.65 9.87
C PHE A 910 -33.15 22.19 8.55
N ASP A 911 -34.39 22.64 8.32
CA ASP A 911 -35.26 22.15 7.23
C ASP A 911 -34.88 22.58 5.80
N LYS A 912 -33.87 23.46 5.65
CA LYS A 912 -33.47 24.00 4.33
C LYS A 912 -31.98 23.79 4.03
N PRO A 913 -31.45 22.56 4.12
CA PRO A 913 -30.01 22.32 4.06
C PRO A 913 -29.35 22.77 2.74
N SER A 914 -30.10 22.80 1.64
CA SER A 914 -29.65 23.32 0.33
C SER A 914 -29.24 24.79 0.31
N THR A 915 -29.65 25.56 1.32
CA THR A 915 -29.30 26.99 1.46
C THR A 915 -27.93 27.22 2.10
N VAL A 916 -27.35 26.21 2.75
CA VAL A 916 -26.04 26.31 3.41
C VAL A 916 -24.95 26.01 2.39
N ARG A 917 -24.24 27.04 1.95
CA ARG A 917 -23.09 26.92 1.03
C ARG A 917 -21.74 27.07 1.74
N GLU A 918 -21.74 27.53 2.98
CA GLU A 918 -20.56 27.85 3.77
C GLU A 918 -20.13 26.66 4.63
N GLY A 919 -18.85 26.63 5.03
CA GLY A 919 -18.29 25.57 5.87
C GLY A 919 -18.61 25.69 7.37
N VAL A 920 -19.36 26.72 7.78
CA VAL A 920 -19.76 26.95 9.17
C VAL A 920 -21.25 27.27 9.22
N LYS A 921 -21.96 26.78 10.24
CA LYS A 921 -23.37 27.11 10.46
C LYS A 921 -23.67 27.23 11.95
N TRP A 922 -24.10 28.42 12.36
CA TRP A 922 -24.67 28.66 13.69
C TRP A 922 -26.16 28.30 13.72
N LEU A 923 -26.56 27.52 14.72
CA LEU A 923 -27.95 27.18 15.03
C LEU A 923 -28.35 27.81 16.37
N PRO A 924 -28.95 29.03 16.37
CA PRO A 924 -29.24 29.78 17.60
C PRO A 924 -30.23 29.06 18.52
N GLU A 925 -31.21 28.34 17.95
CA GLU A 925 -32.23 27.62 18.73
C GLU A 925 -31.66 26.44 19.53
N LYS A 926 -30.50 25.92 19.12
CA LYS A 926 -29.80 24.81 19.78
C LYS A 926 -28.50 25.23 20.46
N ASN A 927 -28.14 26.52 20.38
CA ASN A 927 -26.88 27.06 20.89
C ASN A 927 -25.65 26.26 20.39
N LEU A 928 -25.62 25.93 19.09
CA LEU A 928 -24.63 25.02 18.50
C LEU A 928 -23.99 25.56 17.22
N ASP A 929 -22.65 25.55 17.16
CA ASP A 929 -21.86 25.83 15.96
C ASP A 929 -21.47 24.52 15.25
N ILE A 930 -21.78 24.44 13.95
CA ILE A 930 -21.43 23.31 13.10
C ILE A 930 -20.29 23.72 12.18
N PHE A 931 -19.20 22.94 12.17
CA PHE A 931 -18.05 23.15 11.30
C PHE A 931 -17.90 21.97 10.32
N PHE A 932 -18.02 22.25 9.02
CA PHE A 932 -17.71 21.33 7.94
C PHE A 932 -16.27 21.59 7.46
N ILE A 933 -15.31 20.87 8.05
CA ILE A 933 -13.87 21.08 7.82
C ILE A 933 -13.33 20.06 6.81
N THR A 934 -12.83 20.54 5.68
CA THR A 934 -12.01 19.74 4.77
C THR A 934 -10.57 19.70 5.30
N LEU A 935 -10.09 18.53 5.73
CA LEU A 935 -8.78 18.35 6.37
C LEU A 935 -7.59 18.63 5.40
N ASN A 936 -7.76 18.35 4.12
CA ASN A 936 -6.81 18.74 3.07
C ASN A 936 -7.34 19.97 2.33
N LYS A 937 -7.00 21.16 2.82
CA LYS A 937 -7.26 22.42 2.09
C LYS A 937 -6.20 22.63 1.02
N SER A 938 -6.28 21.84 -0.05
CA SER A 938 -5.60 22.20 -1.31
C SER A 938 -6.68 22.51 -2.35
N GLU A 939 -6.64 23.70 -2.94
CA GLU A 939 -7.61 24.18 -3.94
C GLU A 939 -7.77 23.24 -5.16
N LYS A 940 -6.88 22.26 -5.34
CA LYS A 940 -6.89 21.29 -6.45
C LYS A 940 -8.04 20.28 -6.40
N ASP A 941 -8.64 20.05 -5.24
CA ASP A 941 -9.72 19.07 -5.08
C ASP A 941 -11.12 19.68 -5.24
N TYR A 942 -11.21 20.95 -5.66
CA TYR A 942 -12.48 21.60 -5.95
C TYR A 942 -12.93 21.34 -7.40
N SER A 943 -14.09 20.69 -7.56
CA SER A 943 -14.87 20.80 -8.80
C SER A 943 -15.72 22.06 -8.70
N PRO A 944 -15.58 23.05 -9.60
CA PRO A 944 -16.52 24.15 -9.67
C PRO A 944 -17.86 23.59 -10.16
N THR A 945 -18.87 23.58 -9.29
CA THR A 945 -20.27 23.65 -9.73
C THR A 945 -20.75 25.08 -9.66
#